data_AF-D3SNX5-F1
#
_entry.id   AF-D3SNX5-F1
#
_cell.length_a   1.000
_cell.length_b   1.000
_cell.length_c   1.000
_cell.angle_alpha   90.00
_cell.angle_beta   90.00
_cell.angle_gamma   90.00
#
_symmetry.space_group_name_H-M   'P 1'
#
loop_
_entity.id
_entity.type
_entity.pdbx_description
1 polymer ?
#
loop_
_entity_poly.entity_id
_entity_poly.type
_entity_poly.pdbx_seq_one_letter_code
_entity_poly.pdbx_strand_id
1 'polypeptide(L)'
;MKKVLVALVGNPNVGKTSLLNHIAGTTLRVGNWPGVTVEKREGKIFYGDYEITFVDLPGIYTLEPVSEDEQIAYHFLKEEKVDLIINVIEAPNMERDLFLTAQLMELGKPMVIALNMWDEALRLGIDIDTSRMQELLGLPVVKTNGRKGEGVKDLLEAVVRAIESDLRPFPLPYLRTPLQDQELRDRRLGFAHGLYTEVVKRRSTVSQDITEALDRIVLHPVMGPVFFVFVMFLLFKVAFDVSSPFMDWLDGFFQNFLGPLVKRYVGNGFWGSFLSEAVVGGVGFVLTFVPLIASLFFLLSFLEFSGYIPRVAFLTDRFMHRIGLHGKGVIPLLLGFGCNVPAVLATRTLDTKRDKMLVLAMIPFMSCPARLVVFSFFATLFFPSPVLVMLGLYLMGVMTAIVTGFVLKKLVYTGSLTHFVMELPPYRLPTLKLLLRITWVHVKDFLYRAGTLILAVAVVVWSLLHLPVGVSKVEDSVAAHIGKVLLPIFEPMGIHDWRITTSLIPAFMAREVVLGSMATIYAVEEESRELEDPWKALEEQGVALLSAFKEAGRNLLSPVPKVFEVKEEHSPLRQAVSRVMDPPTALAFMVFMLLYMSCLGTFSVLKREAGGRFALLFLAYSFLIAWMAGVGIYRLWSILLSL
;
A
#
# COMPACT_ATOMS: atom_id res chain seq x y z
N MET A 1 -42.14 19.75 -30.31
CA MET A 1 -40.98 18.90 -29.94
C MET A 1 -41.41 17.91 -28.87
N LYS A 2 -41.16 16.63 -29.09
CA LYS A 2 -41.42 15.58 -28.09
C LYS A 2 -40.27 15.59 -27.08
N LYS A 3 -40.57 15.68 -25.79
CA LYS A 3 -39.56 15.64 -24.72
C LYS A 3 -39.33 14.19 -24.31
N VAL A 4 -38.06 13.79 -24.22
CA VAL A 4 -37.66 12.42 -23.88
C VAL A 4 -36.58 12.47 -22.81
N LEU A 5 -36.71 11.62 -21.79
CA LEU A 5 -35.70 11.36 -20.78
C LEU A 5 -34.98 10.04 -21.04
N VAL A 6 -33.67 10.10 -21.26
CA VAL A 6 -32.81 8.94 -21.54
C VAL A 6 -31.81 8.76 -20.41
N ALA A 7 -31.77 7.57 -19.81
CA ALA A 7 -30.79 7.23 -18.78
C ALA A 7 -29.58 6.51 -19.39
N LEU A 8 -28.36 6.97 -19.13
CA LEU A 8 -27.14 6.22 -19.42
C LEU A 8 -26.79 5.34 -18.21
N VAL A 9 -26.75 4.04 -18.42
CA VAL A 9 -26.54 3.03 -17.37
C VAL A 9 -25.41 2.09 -17.81
N GLY A 10 -24.62 1.60 -16.87
CA GLY A 10 -23.50 0.70 -17.15
C GLY A 10 -22.51 0.67 -16.00
N ASN A 11 -21.60 -0.30 -16.04
CA ASN A 11 -20.59 -0.51 -15.00
C ASN A 11 -19.68 0.73 -14.80
N PRO A 12 -19.00 0.86 -13.65
CA PRO A 12 -17.94 1.86 -13.49
C PRO A 12 -16.90 1.78 -14.62
N ASN A 13 -16.39 2.93 -15.05
CA ASN A 13 -15.32 3.07 -16.06
C ASN A 13 -15.62 2.55 -17.49
N VAL A 14 -16.84 2.13 -17.82
CA VAL A 14 -17.21 1.73 -19.21
C VAL A 14 -17.30 2.90 -20.20
N GLY A 15 -16.97 4.12 -19.79
CA GLY A 15 -16.93 5.32 -20.65
C GLY A 15 -18.27 6.04 -20.86
N LYS A 16 -19.27 5.83 -19.99
CA LYS A 16 -20.58 6.54 -20.01
C LYS A 16 -20.42 8.06 -20.10
N THR A 17 -19.65 8.61 -19.17
CA THR A 17 -19.38 10.04 -19.07
C THR A 17 -18.68 10.59 -20.30
N SER A 18 -17.75 9.83 -20.90
CA SER A 18 -17.07 10.24 -22.12
C SER A 18 -18.03 10.27 -23.31
N LEU A 19 -18.94 9.29 -23.43
CA LEU A 19 -20.01 9.31 -24.42
C LEU A 19 -20.95 10.51 -24.21
N LEU A 20 -21.38 10.77 -22.97
CA LEU A 20 -22.26 11.90 -22.68
C LEU A 20 -21.62 13.25 -23.05
N ASN A 21 -20.31 13.42 -22.82
CA ASN A 21 -19.60 14.64 -23.22
C ASN A 21 -19.67 14.87 -24.73
N HIS A 22 -19.54 13.82 -25.55
CA HIS A 22 -19.66 13.94 -27.01
C HIS A 22 -21.10 14.14 -27.47
N ILE A 23 -22.07 13.56 -26.77
CA ILE A 23 -23.50 13.75 -27.05
C ILE A 23 -23.90 15.20 -26.74
N ALA A 24 -23.61 15.69 -25.53
CA ALA A 24 -24.08 16.99 -25.04
C ALA A 24 -23.21 18.17 -25.51
N GLY A 25 -21.93 17.95 -25.79
CA GLY A 25 -20.99 19.01 -26.13
C GLY A 25 -20.98 20.12 -25.06
N THR A 26 -21.38 21.33 -25.45
CA THR A 26 -21.39 22.51 -24.57
C THR A 26 -22.63 22.63 -23.67
N THR A 27 -23.65 21.77 -23.84
CA THR A 27 -24.90 21.85 -23.05
C THR A 27 -24.87 21.03 -21.76
N LEU A 28 -23.74 20.40 -21.45
CA LEU A 28 -23.56 19.58 -20.25
C LEU A 28 -23.68 20.42 -18.98
N ARG A 29 -24.53 19.96 -18.05
CA ARG A 29 -24.68 20.51 -16.71
C ARG A 29 -24.19 19.51 -15.69
N VAL A 30 -23.42 20.02 -14.72
CA VAL A 30 -22.90 19.23 -13.60
C VAL A 30 -23.48 19.80 -12.31
N GLY A 31 -24.11 18.94 -11.51
CA GLY A 31 -24.65 19.26 -10.20
C GLY A 31 -24.46 18.07 -9.25
N ASN A 32 -25.25 18.02 -8.19
CA ASN A 32 -25.27 16.88 -7.26
C ASN A 32 -26.65 16.23 -7.26
N TRP A 33 -26.69 14.92 -7.00
CA TRP A 33 -27.94 14.22 -6.72
C TRP A 33 -28.57 14.75 -5.42
N PRO A 34 -29.92 14.82 -5.34
CA PRO A 34 -30.59 15.38 -4.17
C PRO A 34 -30.18 14.69 -2.86
N GLY A 35 -29.70 15.47 -1.89
CA GLY A 35 -29.39 14.98 -0.54
C GLY A 35 -28.05 14.26 -0.37
N VAL A 36 -27.22 14.14 -1.41
CA VAL A 36 -25.95 13.41 -1.38
C VAL A 36 -24.82 14.19 -2.08
N THR A 37 -23.57 13.77 -1.87
CA THR A 37 -22.38 14.38 -2.50
C THR A 37 -22.03 13.78 -3.87
N VAL A 38 -22.85 12.87 -4.39
CA VAL A 38 -22.63 12.20 -5.68
C VAL A 38 -22.93 13.17 -6.82
N GLU A 39 -22.00 13.28 -7.77
CA GLU A 39 -22.11 14.17 -8.92
C GLU A 39 -23.19 13.68 -9.90
N LYS A 40 -24.03 14.61 -10.38
CA LYS A 40 -25.06 14.38 -11.39
C LYS A 40 -24.70 15.11 -12.68
N ARG A 41 -24.66 14.40 -13.80
CA ARG A 41 -24.41 14.97 -15.13
C ARG A 41 -25.64 14.85 -16.01
N GLU A 42 -26.01 15.96 -16.62
CA GLU A 42 -27.15 16.03 -17.54
C GLU A 42 -26.76 16.74 -18.83
N GLY A 43 -27.19 16.20 -19.96
CA GLY A 43 -26.98 16.80 -21.28
C GLY A 43 -28.31 16.95 -22.01
N LYS A 44 -28.58 18.12 -22.59
CA LYS A 44 -29.78 18.33 -23.41
C LYS A 44 -29.39 18.61 -24.85
N ILE A 45 -30.01 17.90 -25.79
CA ILE A 45 -29.82 18.13 -27.23
C ILE A 45 -31.16 18.18 -27.95
N PHE A 46 -31.12 18.75 -29.16
CA PHE A 46 -32.21 18.70 -30.12
C PHE A 46 -31.77 17.80 -31.28
N TYR A 47 -32.54 16.75 -31.56
CA TYR A 47 -32.25 15.80 -32.63
C TYR A 47 -33.54 15.42 -33.34
N GLY A 48 -33.68 15.81 -34.61
CA GLY A 48 -34.97 15.74 -35.32
C GLY A 48 -36.06 16.54 -34.60
N ASP A 49 -37.22 15.92 -34.38
CA ASP A 49 -38.37 16.51 -33.68
C ASP A 49 -38.35 16.33 -32.14
N TYR A 50 -37.23 15.82 -31.61
CA TYR A 50 -37.07 15.44 -30.21
C TYR A 50 -36.16 16.42 -29.45
N GLU A 51 -36.60 16.77 -28.24
CA GLU A 51 -35.78 17.38 -27.20
C GLU A 51 -35.37 16.26 -26.23
N ILE A 52 -34.13 15.79 -26.33
CA ILE A 52 -33.65 14.63 -25.58
C ILE A 52 -32.81 15.12 -24.40
N THR A 53 -33.21 14.71 -23.20
CA THR A 53 -32.47 14.93 -21.96
C THR A 53 -31.80 13.62 -21.56
N PHE A 54 -30.46 13.62 -21.59
CA PHE A 54 -29.64 12.51 -21.14
C PHE A 54 -29.21 12.73 -19.69
N VAL A 55 -29.32 11.69 -18.88
CA VAL A 55 -28.84 11.68 -17.49
C VAL A 55 -27.80 10.58 -17.33
N ASP A 56 -26.59 10.93 -16.91
CA ASP A 56 -25.55 9.96 -16.53
C ASP A 56 -25.90 9.42 -15.14
N LEU A 57 -26.17 8.12 -15.04
CA LEU A 57 -26.30 7.48 -13.73
C LEU A 57 -24.92 7.11 -13.19
N PRO A 58 -24.74 7.08 -11.85
CA PRO A 58 -23.56 6.52 -11.23
C PRO A 58 -23.24 5.13 -11.79
N GLY A 59 -21.95 4.77 -11.86
CA GLY A 59 -21.56 3.45 -12.33
C GLY A 59 -21.97 2.38 -11.34
N ILE A 60 -22.76 1.41 -11.79
CA ILE A 60 -23.29 0.33 -10.93
C ILE A 60 -22.95 -1.03 -11.52
N TYR A 61 -22.72 -2.03 -10.68
CA TYR A 61 -22.54 -3.42 -11.14
C TYR A 61 -23.84 -4.22 -11.07
N THR A 62 -24.78 -3.80 -10.22
CA THR A 62 -26.04 -4.50 -9.98
C THR A 62 -27.15 -3.50 -9.64
N LEU A 63 -28.40 -3.85 -9.92
CA LEU A 63 -29.61 -3.17 -9.43
C LEU A 63 -30.01 -3.60 -8.01
N GLU A 64 -29.13 -4.31 -7.30
CA GLU A 64 -29.29 -4.71 -5.89
C GLU A 64 -28.42 -3.78 -5.02
N PRO A 65 -28.98 -2.66 -4.52
CA PRO A 65 -28.17 -1.56 -4.03
C PRO A 65 -27.46 -1.87 -2.71
N VAL A 66 -26.13 -1.80 -2.70
CA VAL A 66 -25.29 -1.87 -1.49
C VAL A 66 -24.48 -0.60 -1.25
N SER A 67 -24.25 0.19 -2.30
CA SER A 67 -23.57 1.49 -2.26
C SER A 67 -24.54 2.66 -2.48
N GLU A 68 -24.13 3.87 -2.09
CA GLU A 68 -24.89 5.10 -2.30
C GLU A 68 -25.14 5.35 -3.81
N ASP A 69 -24.13 5.09 -4.65
CA ASP A 69 -24.21 5.13 -6.11
C ASP A 69 -25.28 4.18 -6.68
N GLU A 70 -25.33 2.94 -6.19
CA GLU A 70 -26.33 1.95 -6.61
C GLU A 70 -27.73 2.30 -6.13
N GLN A 71 -27.87 2.86 -4.92
CA GLN A 71 -29.16 3.34 -4.42
C GLN A 71 -29.71 4.43 -5.35
N ILE A 72 -28.89 5.42 -5.70
CA ILE A 72 -29.29 6.52 -6.60
C ILE A 72 -29.75 5.98 -7.96
N ALA A 73 -28.97 5.10 -8.58
CA ALA A 73 -29.31 4.56 -9.90
C ALA A 73 -30.59 3.70 -9.85
N TYR A 74 -30.74 2.85 -8.82
CA TYR A 74 -31.94 2.03 -8.63
C TYR A 74 -33.19 2.88 -8.43
N HIS A 75 -33.15 3.87 -7.54
CA HIS A 75 -34.26 4.79 -7.29
C HIS A 75 -34.62 5.57 -8.55
N PHE A 76 -33.64 6.13 -9.26
CA PHE A 76 -33.89 6.86 -10.51
C PHE A 76 -34.57 5.99 -11.56
N LEU A 77 -34.08 4.76 -11.79
CA LEU A 77 -34.67 3.88 -12.79
C LEU A 77 -36.08 3.39 -12.43
N LYS A 78 -36.42 3.34 -11.14
CA LYS A 78 -37.71 2.85 -10.65
C LYS A 78 -38.75 3.95 -10.48
N GLU A 79 -38.36 5.10 -9.97
CA GLU A 79 -39.26 6.20 -9.56
C GLU A 79 -39.42 7.25 -10.66
N GLU A 80 -38.37 7.53 -11.44
CA GLU A 80 -38.45 8.51 -12.52
C GLU A 80 -39.02 7.89 -13.80
N LYS A 81 -39.72 8.74 -14.56
CA LYS A 81 -40.29 8.36 -15.85
C LYS A 81 -39.21 8.39 -16.94
N VAL A 82 -38.31 7.41 -16.90
CA VAL A 82 -37.30 7.17 -17.94
C VAL A 82 -37.96 6.55 -19.17
N ASP A 83 -37.85 7.22 -20.32
CA ASP A 83 -38.46 6.78 -21.58
C ASP A 83 -37.59 5.75 -22.32
N LEU A 84 -36.27 5.81 -22.16
CA LEU A 84 -35.33 4.85 -22.76
C LEU A 84 -34.04 4.71 -21.93
N ILE A 85 -33.47 3.51 -21.92
CA ILE A 85 -32.17 3.20 -21.33
C ILE A 85 -31.10 3.06 -22.43
N ILE A 86 -29.99 3.78 -22.31
CA ILE A 86 -28.76 3.44 -23.03
C ILE A 86 -27.91 2.61 -22.08
N ASN A 87 -27.78 1.32 -22.38
CA ASN A 87 -26.90 0.43 -21.65
C ASN A 87 -25.51 0.45 -22.29
N VAL A 88 -24.54 1.04 -21.60
CA VAL A 88 -23.15 1.17 -22.05
C VAL A 88 -22.35 -0.02 -21.56
N ILE A 89 -21.82 -0.79 -22.50
CA ILE A 89 -21.05 -2.02 -22.26
C ILE A 89 -19.63 -1.81 -22.76
N GLU A 90 -18.63 -2.15 -21.96
CA GLU A 90 -17.22 -2.19 -22.37
C GLU A 90 -16.96 -3.45 -23.21
N ALA A 91 -16.72 -3.27 -24.51
CA ALA A 91 -16.55 -4.39 -25.45
C ALA A 91 -15.45 -5.40 -25.02
N PRO A 92 -14.26 -4.98 -24.54
CA PRO A 92 -13.25 -5.92 -24.03
C PRO A 92 -13.71 -6.84 -22.89
N ASN A 93 -14.53 -6.33 -21.98
CA ASN A 93 -14.93 -6.97 -20.72
C ASN A 93 -16.44 -7.24 -20.65
N MET A 94 -17.09 -7.41 -21.80
CA MET A 94 -18.55 -7.36 -21.90
C MET A 94 -19.28 -8.42 -21.07
N GLU A 95 -18.68 -9.59 -20.82
CA GLU A 95 -19.30 -10.66 -20.03
C GLU A 95 -19.77 -10.18 -18.65
N ARG A 96 -18.94 -9.36 -17.97
CA ARG A 96 -19.27 -8.78 -16.67
C ARG A 96 -20.45 -7.80 -16.78
N ASP A 97 -20.43 -6.97 -17.79
CA ASP A 97 -21.44 -5.92 -18.01
C ASP A 97 -22.79 -6.52 -18.45
N LEU A 98 -22.77 -7.72 -19.04
CA LEU A 98 -23.98 -8.46 -19.41
C LEU A 98 -24.81 -8.91 -18.20
N PHE A 99 -24.21 -9.02 -17.01
CA PHE A 99 -24.97 -9.28 -15.78
C PHE A 99 -25.94 -8.13 -15.46
N LEU A 100 -25.46 -6.89 -15.47
CA LEU A 100 -26.29 -5.70 -15.31
C LEU A 100 -27.29 -5.57 -16.47
N THR A 101 -26.86 -5.92 -17.68
CA THR A 101 -27.73 -5.94 -18.87
C THR A 101 -28.95 -6.84 -18.66
N ALA A 102 -28.77 -8.03 -18.09
CA ALA A 102 -29.87 -8.92 -17.74
C ALA A 102 -30.87 -8.23 -16.81
N GLN A 103 -30.41 -7.58 -15.74
CA GLN A 103 -31.27 -6.86 -14.79
C GLN A 103 -32.00 -5.67 -15.42
N LEU A 104 -31.34 -4.92 -16.33
CA LEU A 104 -31.97 -3.82 -17.05
C LEU A 104 -33.06 -4.33 -18.00
N MET A 105 -32.88 -5.51 -18.60
CA MET A 105 -33.89 -6.14 -19.44
C MET A 105 -35.15 -6.53 -18.65
N GLU A 106 -35.00 -6.93 -17.38
CA GLU A 106 -36.12 -7.27 -16.49
C GLU A 106 -37.06 -6.07 -16.24
N LEU A 107 -36.57 -4.83 -16.39
CA LEU A 107 -37.39 -3.62 -16.27
C LEU A 107 -38.37 -3.45 -17.44
N GLY A 108 -38.14 -4.14 -18.57
CA GLY A 108 -39.02 -4.10 -19.74
C GLY A 108 -39.17 -2.72 -20.40
N LYS A 109 -38.21 -1.81 -20.16
CA LYS A 109 -38.17 -0.47 -20.77
C LYS A 109 -37.50 -0.50 -22.15
N PRO A 110 -37.81 0.44 -23.05
CA PRO A 110 -37.05 0.61 -24.29
C PRO A 110 -35.56 0.75 -24.02
N MET A 111 -34.73 0.05 -24.80
CA MET A 111 -33.29 0.01 -24.54
C MET A 111 -32.46 0.00 -25.82
N VAL A 112 -31.29 0.65 -25.78
CA VAL A 112 -30.25 0.59 -26.80
C VAL A 112 -28.94 0.20 -26.13
N ILE A 113 -28.17 -0.68 -26.77
CA ILE A 113 -26.85 -1.09 -26.28
C ILE A 113 -25.78 -0.27 -27.00
N ALA A 114 -24.93 0.41 -26.23
CA ALA A 114 -23.73 1.05 -26.73
C ALA A 114 -22.52 0.18 -26.36
N LEU A 115 -22.01 -0.59 -27.34
CA LEU A 115 -20.76 -1.34 -27.21
C LEU A 115 -19.59 -0.36 -27.35
N ASN A 116 -19.09 0.11 -26.21
CA ASN A 116 -18.05 1.11 -26.13
C ASN A 116 -16.64 0.48 -26.13
N MET A 117 -15.62 1.29 -26.41
CA MET A 117 -14.22 0.85 -26.53
C MET A 117 -14.00 -0.21 -27.63
N TRP A 118 -14.76 -0.08 -28.73
CA TRP A 118 -14.70 -1.01 -29.85
C TRP A 118 -13.28 -1.17 -30.44
N ASP A 119 -12.49 -0.10 -30.46
CA ASP A 119 -11.11 -0.13 -30.96
C ASP A 119 -10.16 -0.95 -30.07
N GLU A 120 -10.41 -0.98 -28.76
CA GLU A 120 -9.65 -1.81 -27.84
C GLU A 120 -9.99 -3.30 -27.99
N ALA A 121 -11.27 -3.63 -28.18
CA ALA A 121 -11.70 -5.00 -28.46
C ALA A 121 -10.99 -5.55 -29.72
N LEU A 122 -10.95 -4.78 -30.80
CA LEU A 122 -10.22 -5.14 -32.02
C LEU A 122 -8.72 -5.35 -31.77
N ARG A 123 -8.08 -4.49 -30.97
CA ARG A 123 -6.66 -4.62 -30.62
C ARG A 123 -6.37 -5.89 -29.81
N LEU A 124 -7.31 -6.31 -28.97
CA LEU A 124 -7.21 -7.52 -28.16
C LEU A 124 -7.59 -8.80 -28.92
N GLY A 125 -7.91 -8.70 -30.22
CA GLY A 125 -8.34 -9.85 -31.02
C GLY A 125 -9.72 -10.37 -30.64
N ILE A 126 -10.56 -9.52 -30.03
CA ILE A 126 -11.94 -9.84 -29.66
C ILE A 126 -12.84 -9.45 -30.83
N ASP A 127 -13.47 -10.45 -31.44
CA ASP A 127 -14.46 -10.29 -32.49
C ASP A 127 -15.86 -10.47 -31.89
N ILE A 128 -16.73 -9.48 -32.06
CA ILE A 128 -18.07 -9.46 -31.48
C ILE A 128 -19.10 -9.39 -32.61
N ASP A 129 -19.93 -10.41 -32.71
CA ASP A 129 -21.03 -10.48 -33.67
C ASP A 129 -22.22 -9.64 -33.20
N THR A 130 -22.21 -8.36 -33.58
CA THR A 130 -23.27 -7.42 -33.21
C THR A 130 -24.61 -7.81 -33.84
N SER A 131 -24.62 -8.39 -35.04
CA SER A 131 -25.85 -8.83 -35.69
C SER A 131 -26.51 -9.96 -34.91
N ARG A 132 -25.73 -10.96 -34.50
CA ARG A 132 -26.20 -12.05 -33.66
C ARG A 132 -26.68 -11.54 -32.29
N MET A 133 -25.97 -10.59 -31.69
CA MET A 133 -26.39 -9.97 -30.43
C MET A 133 -27.74 -9.26 -30.55
N GLN A 134 -27.97 -8.53 -31.65
CA GLN A 134 -29.27 -7.89 -31.92
C GLN A 134 -30.39 -8.93 -32.09
N GLU A 135 -30.14 -10.03 -32.80
CA GLU A 135 -31.10 -11.14 -32.96
C GLU A 135 -31.48 -11.80 -31.64
N LEU A 136 -30.52 -11.98 -30.73
CA LEU A 136 -30.74 -12.65 -29.45
C LEU A 136 -31.44 -11.75 -28.42
N LEU A 137 -31.21 -10.44 -28.47
CA LEU A 137 -31.73 -9.49 -27.49
C LEU A 137 -33.01 -8.78 -27.93
N GLY A 138 -33.22 -8.64 -29.24
CA GLY A 138 -34.29 -7.81 -29.80
C GLY A 138 -34.01 -6.31 -29.69
N LEU A 139 -32.76 -5.92 -29.41
CA LEU A 139 -32.36 -4.54 -29.14
C LEU A 139 -31.36 -4.03 -30.17
N PRO A 140 -31.34 -2.72 -30.48
CA PRO A 140 -30.27 -2.12 -31.26
C PRO A 140 -28.93 -2.20 -30.50
N VAL A 141 -27.87 -2.58 -31.21
CA VAL A 141 -26.50 -2.65 -30.68
C VAL A 141 -25.61 -1.76 -31.54
N VAL A 142 -25.04 -0.71 -30.94
CA VAL A 142 -24.24 0.31 -31.64
C VAL A 142 -22.80 0.26 -31.15
N LYS A 143 -21.86 0.19 -32.08
CA LYS A 143 -20.41 0.26 -31.81
C LYS A 143 -20.02 1.70 -31.55
N THR A 144 -19.36 1.98 -30.42
CA THR A 144 -19.02 3.34 -30.02
C THR A 144 -17.59 3.46 -29.47
N ASN A 145 -17.07 4.69 -29.50
CA ASN A 145 -15.82 5.06 -28.84
C ASN A 145 -16.00 6.37 -28.07
N GLY A 146 -16.24 6.29 -26.77
CA GLY A 146 -16.45 7.45 -25.90
C GLY A 146 -15.24 8.39 -25.83
N ARG A 147 -14.02 7.93 -26.14
CA ARG A 147 -12.84 8.82 -26.15
C ARG A 147 -12.78 9.65 -27.43
N LYS A 148 -13.10 9.05 -28.57
CA LYS A 148 -13.00 9.67 -29.91
C LYS A 148 -14.30 10.27 -30.42
N GLY A 149 -15.44 9.92 -29.83
CA GLY A 149 -16.78 10.32 -30.29
C GLY A 149 -17.31 9.49 -31.46
N GLU A 150 -16.64 8.40 -31.84
CA GLU A 150 -17.08 7.52 -32.93
C GLU A 150 -18.38 6.78 -32.52
N GLY A 151 -19.32 6.64 -33.47
CA GLY A 151 -20.59 5.95 -33.26
C GLY A 151 -21.67 6.75 -32.51
N VAL A 152 -21.39 7.98 -32.08
CA VAL A 152 -22.38 8.83 -31.37
C VAL A 152 -23.58 9.16 -32.25
N LYS A 153 -23.35 9.44 -33.54
CA LYS A 153 -24.45 9.71 -34.48
C LYS A 153 -25.36 8.50 -34.66
N ASP A 154 -24.77 7.33 -34.89
CA ASP A 154 -25.50 6.06 -35.04
C ASP A 154 -26.27 5.71 -33.75
N LEU A 155 -25.71 6.05 -32.59
CA LEU A 155 -26.36 5.87 -31.29
C LEU A 155 -27.60 6.77 -31.16
N LEU A 156 -27.51 8.03 -31.57
CA LEU A 156 -28.66 8.95 -31.56
C LEU A 156 -29.77 8.49 -32.52
N GLU A 157 -29.42 8.01 -33.71
CA GLU A 157 -30.38 7.43 -34.66
C GLU A 157 -31.06 6.18 -34.07
N ALA A 158 -30.30 5.30 -33.40
CA ALA A 158 -30.83 4.12 -32.73
C ALA A 158 -31.77 4.47 -31.56
N VAL A 159 -31.45 5.51 -30.79
CA VAL A 159 -32.29 6.01 -29.69
C VAL A 159 -33.64 6.49 -30.22
N VAL A 160 -33.65 7.34 -31.25
CA VAL A 160 -34.90 7.83 -31.86
C VAL A 160 -35.73 6.67 -32.40
N ARG A 161 -35.11 5.74 -33.14
CA ARG A 161 -35.80 4.56 -33.66
C ARG A 161 -36.39 3.68 -32.55
N ALA A 162 -35.66 3.48 -31.46
CA ALA A 162 -36.11 2.68 -30.32
C ALA A 162 -37.29 3.32 -29.58
N ILE A 163 -37.32 4.66 -29.48
CA ILE A 163 -38.46 5.40 -28.92
C ILE A 163 -39.67 5.30 -29.84
N GLU A 164 -39.50 5.49 -31.15
CA GLU A 164 -40.60 5.48 -32.12
C GLU A 164 -41.25 4.11 -32.28
N SER A 165 -40.44 3.04 -32.20
CA SER A 165 -40.90 1.67 -32.36
C SER A 165 -41.14 0.94 -31.03
N ASP A 166 -41.01 1.62 -29.89
CA ASP A 166 -41.10 1.04 -28.53
C ASP A 166 -40.26 -0.26 -28.40
N LEU A 167 -38.99 -0.20 -28.84
CA LEU A 167 -38.11 -1.38 -28.91
C LEU A 167 -37.70 -1.84 -27.50
N ARG A 168 -38.43 -2.83 -27.00
CA ARG A 168 -38.22 -3.47 -25.70
C ARG A 168 -37.43 -4.77 -25.84
N PRO A 169 -36.68 -5.16 -24.79
CA PRO A 169 -35.95 -6.42 -24.78
C PRO A 169 -36.89 -7.62 -24.88
N PHE A 170 -36.40 -8.72 -25.46
CA PHE A 170 -37.16 -9.97 -25.41
C PHE A 170 -37.35 -10.47 -23.98
N PRO A 171 -38.50 -11.09 -23.65
CA PRO A 171 -38.75 -11.62 -22.33
C PRO A 171 -37.70 -12.68 -21.96
N LEU A 172 -37.07 -12.51 -20.79
CA LEU A 172 -36.07 -13.42 -20.29
C LEU A 172 -36.71 -14.78 -19.93
N PRO A 173 -36.26 -15.92 -20.50
CA PRO A 173 -36.93 -17.21 -20.35
C PRO A 173 -37.09 -17.69 -18.90
N TYR A 174 -36.16 -17.31 -18.02
CA TYR A 174 -36.14 -17.71 -16.62
C TYR A 174 -37.13 -16.95 -15.73
N LEU A 175 -37.75 -15.86 -16.21
CA LEU A 175 -38.77 -15.12 -15.45
C LEU A 175 -40.15 -15.76 -15.49
N ARG A 176 -40.32 -16.90 -16.17
CA ARG A 176 -41.61 -17.59 -16.31
C ARG A 176 -42.09 -18.25 -15.01
N THR A 177 -41.19 -18.48 -14.07
CA THR A 177 -41.46 -19.13 -12.78
C THR A 177 -40.94 -18.26 -11.64
N PRO A 178 -41.61 -18.23 -10.46
CA PRO A 178 -41.05 -17.60 -9.27
C PRO A 178 -39.74 -18.30 -8.88
N LEU A 179 -38.66 -17.53 -8.75
CA LEU A 179 -37.34 -18.02 -8.35
C LEU A 179 -36.96 -17.45 -6.99
N GLN A 180 -36.18 -18.20 -6.21
CA GLN A 180 -35.50 -17.67 -5.03
C GLN A 180 -34.33 -16.76 -5.45
N ASP A 181 -33.92 -15.82 -4.59
CA ASP A 181 -32.90 -14.81 -4.93
C ASP A 181 -31.57 -15.39 -5.42
N GLN A 182 -31.14 -16.51 -4.83
CA GLN A 182 -29.89 -17.17 -5.24
C GLN A 182 -30.03 -17.80 -6.63
N GLU A 183 -31.15 -18.48 -6.89
CA GLU A 183 -31.40 -19.09 -8.20
C GLU A 183 -31.57 -18.03 -9.30
N LEU A 184 -32.25 -16.91 -9.01
CA LEU A 184 -32.39 -15.80 -9.96
C LEU A 184 -31.02 -15.22 -10.36
N ARG A 185 -30.11 -15.06 -9.39
CA ARG A 185 -28.74 -14.61 -9.67
C ARG A 185 -27.97 -15.60 -10.55
N ASP A 186 -28.07 -16.89 -10.27
CA ASP A 186 -27.42 -17.93 -11.08
C ASP A 186 -27.97 -17.94 -12.52
N ARG A 187 -29.28 -17.71 -12.70
CA ARG A 187 -29.90 -17.60 -14.04
C ARG A 187 -29.43 -16.37 -14.80
N ARG A 188 -29.27 -15.21 -14.14
CA ARG A 188 -28.72 -13.99 -14.75
C ARG A 188 -27.27 -14.19 -15.20
N LEU A 189 -26.44 -14.82 -14.36
CA LEU A 189 -25.06 -15.17 -14.71
C LEU A 189 -25.02 -16.15 -15.89
N GLY A 190 -25.86 -17.18 -15.87
CA GLY A 190 -25.97 -18.13 -16.98
C GLY A 190 -26.39 -17.47 -18.29
N PHE A 191 -27.33 -16.51 -18.25
CA PHE A 191 -27.73 -15.73 -19.42
C PHE A 191 -26.58 -14.86 -19.94
N ALA A 192 -25.90 -14.13 -19.06
CA ALA A 192 -24.76 -13.29 -19.42
C ALA A 192 -23.64 -14.11 -20.08
N HIS A 193 -23.27 -15.24 -19.48
CA HIS A 193 -22.25 -16.16 -20.00
C HIS A 193 -22.67 -16.80 -21.34
N GLY A 194 -23.93 -17.25 -21.46
CA GLY A 194 -24.44 -17.84 -22.69
C GLY A 194 -24.46 -16.85 -23.85
N LEU A 195 -24.97 -15.65 -23.62
CA LEU A 195 -24.96 -14.57 -24.62
C LEU A 195 -23.53 -14.20 -25.03
N TYR A 196 -22.62 -14.05 -24.06
CA TYR A 196 -21.21 -13.78 -24.32
C TYR A 196 -20.59 -14.85 -25.24
N THR A 197 -20.80 -16.12 -24.93
CA THR A 197 -20.21 -17.25 -25.67
C THR A 197 -20.75 -17.33 -27.11
N GLU A 198 -22.01 -16.97 -27.34
CA GLU A 198 -22.61 -16.95 -28.68
C GLU A 198 -22.11 -15.80 -29.55
N VAL A 199 -21.84 -14.63 -28.96
CA VAL A 199 -21.53 -13.42 -29.73
C VAL A 199 -20.04 -13.08 -29.79
N VAL A 200 -19.22 -13.63 -28.89
CA VAL A 200 -17.79 -13.28 -28.80
C VAL A 200 -16.89 -14.42 -29.27
N LYS A 201 -16.01 -14.12 -30.23
CA LYS A 201 -14.91 -14.98 -30.64
C LYS A 201 -13.58 -14.30 -30.30
N ARG A 202 -12.74 -14.98 -29.53
CA ARG A 202 -11.39 -14.50 -29.20
C ARG A 202 -10.35 -15.17 -30.09
N ARG A 203 -9.55 -14.38 -30.80
CA ARG A 203 -8.29 -14.84 -31.40
C ARG A 203 -7.21 -14.79 -30.32
N SER A 204 -6.57 -15.91 -29.99
CA SER A 204 -5.46 -15.92 -29.03
C SER A 204 -4.35 -14.98 -29.52
N THR A 205 -3.87 -14.11 -28.62
CA THR A 205 -2.74 -13.22 -28.86
C THR A 205 -1.55 -13.65 -28.01
N VAL A 206 -0.32 -13.48 -28.49
CA VAL A 206 0.93 -13.89 -27.79
C VAL A 206 1.04 -13.34 -26.36
N SER A 207 0.45 -12.16 -26.10
CA SER A 207 0.40 -11.54 -24.77
C SER A 207 -0.47 -12.32 -23.77
N GLN A 208 -1.51 -13.01 -24.26
CA GLN A 208 -2.35 -13.89 -23.43
C GLN A 208 -1.60 -15.17 -23.07
N ASP A 209 -0.83 -15.75 -24.00
CA ASP A 209 -0.05 -16.96 -23.73
C ASP A 209 0.97 -16.76 -22.58
N ILE A 210 1.65 -15.61 -22.53
CA ILE A 210 2.58 -15.28 -21.44
C ILE A 210 1.83 -15.07 -20.12
N THR A 211 0.68 -14.38 -20.16
CA THR A 211 -0.11 -14.12 -18.96
C THR A 211 -0.64 -15.42 -18.36
N GLU A 212 -1.18 -16.31 -19.19
CA GLU A 212 -1.66 -17.63 -18.78
C GLU A 212 -0.53 -18.52 -18.26
N ALA A 213 0.65 -18.48 -18.90
CA ALA A 213 1.81 -19.24 -18.44
C ALA A 213 2.31 -18.78 -17.06
N LEU A 214 2.37 -17.46 -16.83
CA LEU A 214 2.76 -16.88 -15.54
C LEU A 214 1.68 -17.15 -14.47
N ASP A 215 0.41 -16.94 -14.79
CA ASP A 215 -0.68 -17.14 -13.84
C ASP A 215 -0.81 -18.61 -13.41
N ARG A 216 -0.43 -19.58 -14.27
CA ARG A 216 -0.33 -20.99 -13.88
C ARG A 216 0.63 -21.24 -12.71
N ILE A 217 1.67 -20.43 -12.57
CA ILE A 217 2.63 -20.52 -11.46
C ILE A 217 2.17 -19.63 -10.30
N VAL A 218 1.86 -18.35 -10.59
CA VAL A 218 1.57 -17.32 -9.59
C VAL A 218 0.26 -17.58 -8.85
N LEU A 219 -0.77 -18.08 -9.52
CA LEU A 219 -2.09 -18.34 -8.93
C LEU A 219 -2.25 -19.76 -8.40
N HIS A 220 -1.22 -20.60 -8.53
CA HIS A 220 -1.30 -21.98 -8.05
C HIS A 220 -1.39 -21.99 -6.50
N PRO A 221 -2.25 -22.83 -5.89
CA PRO A 221 -2.46 -22.82 -4.43
C PRO A 221 -1.20 -23.04 -3.57
N VAL A 222 -0.25 -23.84 -4.06
CA VAL A 222 1.03 -24.13 -3.37
C VAL A 222 2.22 -23.37 -3.96
N MET A 223 2.44 -23.45 -5.29
CA MET A 223 3.52 -22.73 -5.96
C MET A 223 3.35 -21.20 -5.91
N GLY A 224 2.13 -20.68 -5.89
CA GLY A 224 1.86 -19.25 -5.79
C GLY A 224 2.43 -18.63 -4.51
N PRO A 225 2.12 -19.15 -3.31
CA PRO A 225 2.69 -18.62 -2.07
C PRO A 225 4.21 -18.76 -1.99
N VAL A 226 4.77 -19.87 -2.50
CA VAL A 226 6.22 -20.07 -2.56
C VAL A 226 6.88 -19.05 -3.49
N PHE A 227 6.32 -18.87 -4.69
CA PHE A 227 6.78 -17.86 -5.65
C PHE A 227 6.63 -16.45 -5.07
N PHE A 228 5.55 -16.20 -4.33
CA PHE A 228 5.34 -14.94 -3.64
C PHE A 228 6.42 -14.63 -2.63
N VAL A 229 6.75 -15.57 -1.74
CA VAL A 229 7.85 -15.44 -0.78
C VAL A 229 9.18 -15.23 -1.51
N PHE A 230 9.42 -15.94 -2.62
CA PHE A 230 10.61 -15.77 -3.44
C PHE A 230 10.72 -14.36 -4.07
N VAL A 231 9.63 -13.84 -4.64
CA VAL A 231 9.60 -12.47 -5.21
C VAL A 231 9.82 -11.43 -4.11
N MET A 232 9.24 -11.61 -2.92
CA MET A 232 9.49 -10.71 -1.79
C MET A 232 10.93 -10.79 -1.31
N PHE A 233 11.51 -11.99 -1.22
CA PHE A 233 12.93 -12.16 -0.92
C PHE A 233 13.80 -11.41 -1.93
N LEU A 234 13.52 -11.55 -3.24
CA LEU A 234 14.24 -10.85 -4.29
C LEU A 234 14.07 -9.33 -4.18
N LEU A 235 12.86 -8.85 -3.89
CA LEU A 235 12.59 -7.43 -3.68
C LEU A 235 13.46 -6.87 -2.55
N PHE A 236 13.50 -7.53 -1.40
CA PHE A 236 14.31 -7.07 -0.27
C PHE A 236 15.79 -7.17 -0.58
N LYS A 237 16.23 -8.31 -1.13
CA LYS A 237 17.62 -8.52 -1.54
C LYS A 237 18.11 -7.38 -2.44
N VAL A 238 17.41 -7.12 -3.55
CA VAL A 238 17.78 -6.06 -4.50
C VAL A 238 17.73 -4.69 -3.83
N ALA A 239 16.70 -4.40 -3.04
CA ALA A 239 16.57 -3.12 -2.36
C ALA A 239 17.77 -2.84 -1.43
N PHE A 240 18.19 -3.83 -0.64
CA PHE A 240 19.32 -3.68 0.27
C PHE A 240 20.66 -3.69 -0.44
N ASP A 241 20.90 -4.65 -1.33
CA ASP A 241 22.18 -4.82 -2.03
C ASP A 241 22.54 -3.58 -2.86
N VAL A 242 21.53 -2.94 -3.46
CA VAL A 242 21.70 -1.67 -4.18
C VAL A 242 21.91 -0.52 -3.20
N SER A 243 21.20 -0.48 -2.08
CA SER A 243 21.16 0.71 -1.23
C SER A 243 22.28 0.79 -0.21
N SER A 244 22.70 -0.33 0.39
CA SER A 244 23.66 -0.33 1.50
C SER A 244 24.96 0.42 1.20
N PRO A 245 25.61 0.26 0.02
CA PRO A 245 26.85 0.99 -0.24
C PRO A 245 26.66 2.51 -0.33
N PHE A 246 25.48 2.96 -0.78
CA PHE A 246 25.15 4.38 -0.79
C PHE A 246 24.78 4.90 0.60
N MET A 247 24.18 4.07 1.46
CA MET A 247 23.90 4.44 2.85
C MET A 247 25.21 4.62 3.62
N ASP A 248 26.15 3.67 3.49
CA ASP A 248 27.47 3.72 4.12
C ASP A 248 28.28 4.93 3.64
N TRP A 249 28.24 5.21 2.34
CA TRP A 249 28.85 6.40 1.77
C TRP A 249 28.23 7.70 2.31
N LEU A 250 26.89 7.79 2.35
CA LEU A 250 26.22 8.97 2.88
C LEU A 250 26.57 9.19 4.35
N ASP A 251 26.57 8.12 5.16
CA ASP A 251 26.92 8.21 6.58
C ASP A 251 28.36 8.71 6.74
N GLY A 252 29.30 8.12 6.00
CA GLY A 252 30.68 8.59 5.96
C GLY A 252 30.82 10.04 5.47
N PHE A 253 30.03 10.47 4.50
CA PHE A 253 30.04 11.85 4.01
C PHE A 253 29.58 12.85 5.09
N PHE A 254 28.55 12.52 5.86
CA PHE A 254 28.08 13.41 6.93
C PHE A 254 28.97 13.38 8.17
N GLN A 255 29.43 12.20 8.59
CA GLN A 255 30.21 12.04 9.81
C GLN A 255 31.69 12.36 9.63
N ASN A 256 32.32 11.90 8.53
CA ASN A 256 33.77 12.03 8.33
C ASN A 256 34.16 13.26 7.52
N PHE A 257 33.24 13.88 6.79
CA PHE A 257 33.51 15.09 6.01
C PHE A 257 32.72 16.30 6.51
N LEU A 258 31.38 16.28 6.40
CA LEU A 258 30.57 17.46 6.68
C LEU A 258 30.61 17.90 8.15
N GLY A 259 30.57 16.95 9.09
CA GLY A 259 30.64 17.21 10.54
C GLY A 259 31.95 17.91 10.96
N PRO A 260 33.13 17.32 10.72
CA PRO A 260 34.37 17.95 11.09
C PRO A 260 34.69 19.21 10.26
N LEU A 261 34.13 19.37 9.05
CA LEU A 261 34.19 20.61 8.28
C LEU A 261 33.46 21.74 9.02
N VAL A 262 32.27 21.46 9.57
CA VAL A 262 31.52 22.40 10.40
C VAL A 262 32.30 22.73 11.69
N LYS A 263 32.87 21.73 12.37
CA LYS A 263 33.70 21.97 13.57
C LYS A 263 34.92 22.84 13.26
N ARG A 264 35.54 22.68 12.09
CA ARG A 264 36.69 23.50 11.65
C ARG A 264 36.33 24.97 11.46
N TYR A 265 35.16 25.29 10.87
CA TYR A 265 34.77 26.68 10.61
C TYR A 265 34.06 27.36 11.78
N VAL A 266 33.29 26.62 12.58
CA VAL A 266 32.50 27.15 13.71
C VAL A 266 33.27 27.06 15.04
N GLY A 267 34.27 26.19 15.12
CA GLY A 267 35.06 25.90 16.33
C GLY A 267 34.45 24.79 17.18
N ASN A 268 35.25 24.21 18.09
CA ASN A 268 34.84 23.10 18.97
C ASN A 268 33.94 23.51 20.14
N GLY A 269 33.37 24.72 20.10
CA GLY A 269 32.44 25.21 21.13
C GLY A 269 31.07 24.52 21.05
N PHE A 270 30.17 24.90 21.96
CA PHE A 270 28.80 24.40 22.01
C PHE A 270 28.08 24.49 20.67
N TRP A 271 28.22 25.61 19.95
CA TRP A 271 27.59 25.84 18.65
C TRP A 271 28.14 24.97 17.53
N GLY A 272 29.45 24.69 17.52
CA GLY A 272 30.05 23.79 16.53
C GLY A 272 29.64 22.35 16.76
N SER A 273 29.58 21.91 18.03
CA SER A 273 29.06 20.59 18.40
C SER A 273 27.57 20.47 18.07
N PHE A 274 26.76 21.49 18.35
CA PHE A 274 25.35 21.53 17.97
C PHE A 274 25.13 21.42 16.46
N LEU A 275 25.81 22.25 15.67
CA LEU A 275 25.67 22.24 14.21
C LEU A 275 26.21 20.95 13.59
N SER A 276 27.34 20.44 14.08
CA SER A 276 27.95 19.21 13.56
C SER A 276 27.18 17.95 13.94
N GLU A 277 26.73 17.82 15.19
CA GLU A 277 26.19 16.56 15.71
C GLU A 277 24.66 16.55 15.67
N ALA A 278 24.00 17.64 16.05
CA ALA A 278 22.54 17.70 16.07
C ALA A 278 21.96 17.97 14.68
N VAL A 279 22.48 18.99 13.99
CA VAL A 279 21.93 19.43 12.69
C VAL A 279 22.50 18.57 11.55
N VAL A 280 23.81 18.53 11.39
CA VAL A 280 24.46 17.75 10.32
C VAL A 280 24.25 16.25 10.54
N GLY A 281 24.43 15.75 11.76
CA GLY A 281 24.11 14.35 12.09
C GLY A 281 22.62 14.03 11.88
N GLY A 282 21.71 14.91 12.32
CA GLY A 282 20.26 14.72 12.13
C GLY A 282 19.82 14.74 10.66
N VAL A 283 20.34 15.67 9.85
CA VAL A 283 20.08 15.73 8.39
C VAL A 283 20.72 14.54 7.68
N GLY A 284 21.96 14.22 8.04
CA GLY A 284 22.69 13.08 7.48
C GLY A 284 21.93 11.78 7.70
N PHE A 285 21.44 11.58 8.92
CA PHE A 285 20.59 10.44 9.27
C PHE A 285 19.38 10.34 8.34
N VAL A 286 18.59 11.41 8.15
CA VAL A 286 17.43 11.38 7.24
C VAL A 286 17.83 10.99 5.80
N LEU A 287 18.96 11.53 5.33
CA LEU A 287 19.41 11.33 3.96
C LEU A 287 19.97 9.93 3.72
N THR A 288 20.59 9.31 4.72
CA THR A 288 21.10 7.92 4.60
C THR A 288 20.00 6.91 4.27
N PHE A 289 18.73 7.15 4.62
CA PHE A 289 17.62 6.23 4.25
C PHE A 289 17.09 6.42 2.84
N VAL A 290 17.42 7.53 2.17
CA VAL A 290 16.87 7.85 0.85
C VAL A 290 17.16 6.77 -0.19
N PRO A 291 18.38 6.20 -0.30
CA PRO A 291 18.65 5.12 -1.25
C PRO A 291 17.76 3.90 -1.04
N LEU A 292 17.61 3.44 0.21
CA LEU A 292 16.78 2.28 0.54
C LEU A 292 15.30 2.52 0.24
N ILE A 293 14.80 3.68 0.64
CA ILE A 293 13.41 4.07 0.40
C ILE A 293 13.14 4.20 -1.11
N ALA A 294 14.05 4.82 -1.86
CA ALA A 294 13.94 4.94 -3.30
C ALA A 294 13.92 3.57 -3.99
N SER A 295 14.85 2.68 -3.63
CA SER A 295 14.92 1.32 -4.18
C SER A 295 13.67 0.50 -3.87
N LEU A 296 13.17 0.55 -2.63
CA LEU A 296 11.93 -0.13 -2.24
C LEU A 296 10.73 0.39 -3.01
N PHE A 297 10.53 1.71 -3.08
CA PHE A 297 9.40 2.28 -3.82
C PHE A 297 9.47 2.00 -5.31
N PHE A 298 10.67 2.00 -5.88
CA PHE A 298 10.88 1.64 -7.28
C PHE A 298 10.44 0.19 -7.56
N LEU A 299 10.89 -0.76 -6.75
CA LEU A 299 10.57 -2.19 -6.89
C LEU A 299 9.09 -2.48 -6.58
N LEU A 300 8.51 -1.84 -5.57
CA LEU A 300 7.09 -1.97 -5.24
C LEU A 300 6.21 -1.41 -6.36
N SER A 301 6.56 -0.24 -6.90
CA SER A 301 5.87 0.34 -8.07
C SER A 301 5.98 -0.62 -9.26
N PHE A 302 7.14 -1.24 -9.47
CA PHE A 302 7.32 -2.23 -10.54
C PHE A 302 6.38 -3.44 -10.36
N LEU A 303 6.26 -4.00 -9.16
CA LEU A 303 5.34 -5.11 -8.88
C LEU A 303 3.86 -4.71 -9.02
N GLU A 304 3.52 -3.48 -8.64
CA GLU A 304 2.17 -2.94 -8.76
C GLU A 304 1.77 -2.75 -10.23
N PHE A 305 2.55 -1.98 -10.99
CA PHE A 305 2.24 -1.67 -12.39
C PHE A 305 2.49 -2.83 -13.36
N SER A 306 3.22 -3.87 -12.93
CA SER A 306 3.33 -5.10 -13.72
C SER A 306 2.09 -5.98 -13.68
N GLY A 307 1.15 -5.71 -12.76
CA GLY A 307 -0.04 -6.53 -12.54
C GLY A 307 0.19 -7.70 -11.59
N TYR A 308 1.39 -7.84 -11.00
CA TYR A 308 1.68 -8.93 -10.07
C TYR A 308 0.90 -8.82 -8.74
N ILE A 309 0.83 -7.62 -8.16
CA ILE A 309 0.15 -7.39 -6.87
C ILE A 309 -1.34 -7.82 -6.87
N PRO A 310 -2.16 -7.54 -7.89
CA PRO A 310 -3.52 -8.09 -8.01
C PRO A 310 -3.60 -9.62 -7.91
N ARG A 311 -2.66 -10.37 -8.50
CA ARG A 311 -2.64 -11.84 -8.39
C ARG A 311 -2.35 -12.30 -6.97
N VAL A 312 -1.43 -11.63 -6.30
CA VAL A 312 -1.10 -11.92 -4.90
C VAL A 312 -2.33 -11.69 -4.01
N ALA A 313 -3.07 -10.61 -4.24
CA ALA A 313 -4.33 -10.34 -3.53
C ALA A 313 -5.36 -11.45 -3.76
N PHE A 314 -5.52 -11.92 -5.01
CA PHE A 314 -6.40 -13.04 -5.33
C PHE A 314 -5.95 -14.36 -4.67
N LEU A 315 -4.66 -14.69 -4.77
CA LEU A 315 -4.07 -15.90 -4.19
C LEU A 315 -4.27 -15.97 -2.66
N THR A 316 -4.13 -14.82 -1.99
CA THR A 316 -4.22 -14.73 -0.53
C THR A 316 -5.65 -14.50 -0.04
N ASP A 317 -6.62 -14.27 -0.92
CA ASP A 317 -7.99 -13.93 -0.57
C ASP A 317 -8.64 -14.98 0.34
N ARG A 318 -8.44 -16.27 0.04
CA ARG A 318 -8.95 -17.38 0.87
C ARG A 318 -8.40 -17.34 2.30
N PHE A 319 -7.14 -16.98 2.46
CA PHE A 319 -6.51 -16.86 3.78
C PHE A 319 -7.02 -15.63 4.52
N MET A 320 -7.13 -14.49 3.82
CA MET A 320 -7.66 -13.26 4.41
C MET A 320 -9.11 -13.39 4.84
N HIS A 321 -9.94 -14.09 4.06
CA HIS A 321 -11.33 -14.35 4.44
C HIS A 321 -11.44 -15.11 5.77
N ARG A 322 -10.50 -16.03 6.07
CA ARG A 322 -10.45 -16.71 7.39
C ARG A 322 -10.17 -15.74 8.53
N ILE A 323 -9.32 -14.74 8.29
CA ILE A 323 -9.04 -13.65 9.24
C ILE A 323 -10.21 -12.65 9.29
N GLY A 324 -11.08 -12.66 8.27
CA GLY A 324 -12.23 -11.77 8.13
C GLY A 324 -11.91 -10.46 7.45
N LEU A 325 -10.94 -10.49 6.55
CA LEU A 325 -10.51 -9.39 5.68
C LEU A 325 -10.64 -9.83 4.22
N HIS A 326 -10.70 -8.87 3.30
CA HIS A 326 -10.57 -9.15 1.86
C HIS A 326 -9.12 -9.35 1.44
N GLY A 327 -8.91 -10.06 0.32
CA GLY A 327 -7.58 -10.23 -0.29
C GLY A 327 -6.85 -8.92 -0.59
N LYS A 328 -7.59 -7.82 -0.88
CA LYS A 328 -7.01 -6.46 -0.99
C LYS A 328 -6.25 -6.02 0.26
N GLY A 329 -6.65 -6.50 1.44
CA GLY A 329 -5.99 -6.21 2.71
C GLY A 329 -4.56 -6.73 2.82
N VAL A 330 -4.18 -7.72 1.99
CA VAL A 330 -2.79 -8.19 1.94
C VAL A 330 -1.87 -7.13 1.36
N ILE A 331 -2.33 -6.34 0.39
CA ILE A 331 -1.47 -5.39 -0.32
C ILE A 331 -0.81 -4.40 0.65
N PRO A 332 -1.55 -3.70 1.55
CA PRO A 332 -0.93 -2.86 2.56
C PRO A 332 -0.06 -3.62 3.56
N LEU A 333 -0.46 -4.84 3.96
CA LEU A 333 0.31 -5.64 4.92
C LEU A 333 1.69 -6.04 4.36
N LEU A 334 1.74 -6.40 3.07
CA LEU A 334 2.99 -6.71 2.39
C LEU A 334 3.90 -5.49 2.27
N LEU A 335 3.32 -4.34 1.93
CA LEU A 335 4.04 -3.07 1.93
C LEU A 335 4.64 -2.76 3.31
N GLY A 336 4.01 -3.24 4.40
CA GLY A 336 4.48 -3.06 5.78
C GLY A 336 5.84 -3.71 6.06
N PHE A 337 6.11 -4.86 5.45
CA PHE A 337 7.45 -5.48 5.54
C PHE A 337 8.55 -4.63 4.90
N GLY A 338 8.20 -3.70 4.00
CA GLY A 338 9.12 -2.68 3.48
C GLY A 338 9.14 -1.44 4.35
N CYS A 339 8.00 -0.76 4.49
CA CYS A 339 7.88 0.37 5.39
C CYS A 339 6.42 0.55 5.82
N ASN A 340 6.20 0.73 7.12
CA ASN A 340 4.86 0.87 7.68
C ASN A 340 4.19 2.21 7.29
N VAL A 341 4.95 3.23 6.90
CA VAL A 341 4.42 4.52 6.43
C VAL A 341 3.62 4.41 5.12
N PRO A 342 4.20 3.95 3.99
CA PRO A 342 3.44 3.75 2.76
C PRO A 342 2.41 2.63 2.87
N ALA A 343 2.64 1.61 3.68
CA ALA A 343 1.65 0.59 3.98
C ALA A 343 0.37 1.20 4.56
N VAL A 344 0.49 2.08 5.56
CA VAL A 344 -0.65 2.80 6.15
C VAL A 344 -1.37 3.63 5.09
N LEU A 345 -0.66 4.33 4.21
CA LEU A 345 -1.27 5.11 3.13
C LEU A 345 -1.99 4.23 2.09
N ALA A 346 -1.45 3.05 1.79
CA ALA A 346 -2.03 2.10 0.85
C ALA A 346 -3.39 1.56 1.31
N THR A 347 -3.71 1.64 2.61
CA THR A 347 -5.03 1.25 3.12
C THR A 347 -6.20 2.09 2.58
N ARG A 348 -5.91 3.20 1.89
CA ARG A 348 -6.94 4.01 1.18
C ARG A 348 -7.59 3.28 0.01
N THR A 349 -7.00 2.20 -0.49
CA THR A 349 -7.57 1.37 -1.55
C THR A 349 -8.58 0.34 -1.04
N LEU A 350 -8.78 0.27 0.29
CA LEU A 350 -9.73 -0.64 0.91
C LEU A 350 -11.13 -0.05 0.88
N ASP A 351 -12.09 -0.84 0.41
CA ASP A 351 -13.44 -0.39 0.08
C ASP A 351 -14.25 -0.03 1.34
N THR A 352 -14.03 -0.75 2.46
CA THR A 352 -14.78 -0.54 3.70
C THR A 352 -13.92 0.08 4.79
N LYS A 353 -14.54 0.95 5.61
CA LYS A 353 -13.90 1.53 6.78
C LYS A 353 -13.46 0.46 7.80
N ARG A 354 -14.24 -0.62 7.93
CA ARG A 354 -13.93 -1.75 8.81
C ARG A 354 -12.61 -2.42 8.42
N ASP A 355 -12.45 -2.81 7.16
CA ASP A 355 -11.23 -3.47 6.68
C ASP A 355 -10.03 -2.54 6.79
N LYS A 356 -10.24 -1.25 6.46
CA LYS A 356 -9.22 -0.21 6.64
C LYS A 356 -8.72 -0.18 8.08
N MET A 357 -9.60 -0.10 9.08
CA MET A 357 -9.19 0.01 10.48
C MET A 357 -8.48 -1.25 11.00
N LEU A 358 -8.94 -2.43 10.57
CA LEU A 358 -8.29 -3.70 10.93
C LEU A 358 -6.88 -3.78 10.34
N VAL A 359 -6.72 -3.53 9.04
CA VAL A 359 -5.41 -3.56 8.38
C VAL A 359 -4.48 -2.48 8.96
N LEU A 360 -4.98 -1.29 9.27
CA LEU A 360 -4.21 -0.24 9.94
C LEU A 360 -3.65 -0.67 11.30
N ALA A 361 -4.39 -1.45 12.08
CA ALA A 361 -3.93 -1.98 13.37
C ALA A 361 -2.90 -3.12 13.21
N MET A 362 -2.92 -3.83 12.08
CA MET A 362 -2.01 -4.95 11.79
C MET A 362 -0.65 -4.49 11.27
N ILE A 363 -0.60 -3.44 10.45
CA ILE A 363 0.62 -2.94 9.79
C ILE A 363 1.78 -2.70 10.77
N PRO A 364 1.61 -2.05 11.95
CA PRO A 364 2.74 -1.75 12.84
C PRO A 364 3.52 -2.96 13.37
N PHE A 365 2.91 -4.15 13.34
CA PHE A 365 3.54 -5.40 13.74
C PHE A 365 4.31 -6.08 12.59
N MET A 366 4.15 -5.61 11.35
CA MET A 366 4.98 -6.04 10.22
C MET A 366 6.40 -5.51 10.43
N SER A 367 7.39 -6.41 10.37
CA SER A 367 8.78 -6.06 10.63
C SER A 367 9.42 -5.45 9.38
N CYS A 368 9.84 -4.20 9.49
CA CYS A 368 10.51 -3.46 8.42
C CYS A 368 12.05 -3.65 8.47
N PRO A 369 12.78 -3.32 7.38
CA PRO A 369 14.25 -3.35 7.28
C PRO A 369 15.00 -2.77 8.48
N ALA A 370 14.52 -1.64 8.98
CA ALA A 370 15.13 -0.95 10.12
C ALA A 370 15.19 -1.80 11.39
N ARG A 371 14.17 -2.64 11.64
CA ARG A 371 14.16 -3.56 12.77
C ARG A 371 15.19 -4.68 12.60
N LEU A 372 15.45 -5.11 11.38
CA LEU A 372 16.40 -6.18 11.08
C LEU A 372 17.83 -5.79 11.48
N VAL A 373 18.24 -4.53 11.30
CA VAL A 373 19.57 -4.05 11.72
C VAL A 373 19.76 -4.24 13.22
N VAL A 374 18.76 -3.81 14.01
CA VAL A 374 18.77 -3.97 15.48
C VAL A 374 18.77 -5.45 15.85
N PHE A 375 17.88 -6.24 15.25
CA PHE A 375 17.78 -7.67 15.55
C PHE A 375 19.04 -8.43 15.17
N SER A 376 19.67 -8.11 14.03
CA SER A 376 20.92 -8.73 13.58
C SER A 376 22.05 -8.43 14.57
N PHE A 377 22.17 -7.18 15.04
CA PHE A 377 23.17 -6.80 16.04
C PHE A 377 23.04 -7.65 17.32
N PHE A 378 21.86 -7.69 17.93
CA PHE A 378 21.63 -8.44 19.17
C PHE A 378 21.66 -9.96 18.96
N ALA A 379 21.10 -10.44 17.85
CA ALA A 379 21.07 -11.87 17.54
C ALA A 379 22.49 -12.43 17.35
N THR A 380 23.34 -11.74 16.60
CA THR A 380 24.73 -12.16 16.36
C THR A 380 25.61 -12.03 17.60
N LEU A 381 25.30 -11.09 18.50
CA LEU A 381 26.05 -10.88 19.73
C LEU A 381 25.75 -11.94 20.80
N PHE A 382 24.49 -12.34 20.96
CA PHE A 382 24.05 -13.14 22.10
C PHE A 382 23.64 -14.59 21.77
N PHE A 383 23.42 -14.94 20.50
CA PHE A 383 22.86 -16.23 20.13
C PHE A 383 23.72 -17.00 19.12
N PRO A 384 23.90 -18.32 19.30
CA PRO A 384 24.67 -19.15 18.37
C PRO A 384 23.97 -19.33 17.01
N SER A 385 22.64 -19.17 16.97
CA SER A 385 21.83 -19.31 15.75
C SER A 385 21.04 -18.02 15.49
N PRO A 386 21.69 -16.92 15.09
CA PRO A 386 21.04 -15.61 14.94
C PRO A 386 19.90 -15.63 13.92
N VAL A 387 20.04 -16.42 12.85
CA VAL A 387 19.02 -16.56 11.80
C VAL A 387 17.71 -17.13 12.34
N LEU A 388 17.77 -18.13 13.23
CA LEU A 388 16.57 -18.73 13.82
C LEU A 388 15.85 -17.76 14.76
N VAL A 389 16.61 -16.98 15.54
CA VAL A 389 16.05 -15.94 16.41
C VAL A 389 15.34 -14.87 15.59
N MET A 390 16.00 -14.36 14.54
CA MET A 390 15.39 -13.38 13.64
C MET A 390 14.13 -13.93 12.95
N LEU A 391 14.18 -15.17 12.45
CA LEU A 391 13.00 -15.83 11.86
C LEU A 391 11.85 -15.93 12.87
N GLY A 392 12.15 -16.33 14.11
CA GLY A 392 11.17 -16.41 15.19
C GLY A 392 10.52 -15.06 15.49
N LEU A 393 11.31 -13.98 15.56
CA LEU A 393 10.80 -12.62 15.74
C LEU A 393 9.88 -12.20 14.59
N TYR A 394 10.26 -12.46 13.34
CA TYR A 394 9.42 -12.13 12.18
C TYR A 394 8.07 -12.86 12.22
N LEU A 395 8.09 -14.16 12.50
CA LEU A 395 6.87 -14.97 12.65
C LEU A 395 6.01 -14.45 13.81
N MET A 396 6.60 -14.10 14.94
CA MET A 396 5.89 -13.55 16.09
C MET A 396 5.20 -12.21 15.76
N GLY A 397 5.84 -11.35 14.96
CA GLY A 397 5.24 -10.09 14.49
C GLY A 397 4.01 -10.33 13.64
N VAL A 398 4.11 -11.24 12.66
CA VAL A 398 2.98 -11.65 11.80
C VAL A 398 1.85 -12.26 12.62
N MET A 399 2.18 -13.14 13.55
CA MET A 399 1.18 -13.74 14.43
C MET A 399 0.47 -12.70 15.30
N THR A 400 1.21 -11.74 15.86
CA THR A 400 0.63 -10.64 16.65
C THR A 400 -0.27 -9.75 15.81
N ALA A 401 0.10 -9.49 14.55
CA ALA A 401 -0.76 -8.79 13.60
C ALA A 401 -2.10 -9.54 13.40
N ILE A 402 -2.04 -10.84 13.08
CA ILE A 402 -3.22 -11.68 12.87
C ILE A 402 -4.12 -11.71 14.11
N VAL A 403 -3.53 -11.91 15.30
CA VAL A 403 -4.26 -11.92 16.57
C VAL A 403 -4.92 -10.56 16.82
N THR A 404 -4.21 -9.45 16.60
CA THR A 404 -4.77 -8.10 16.75
C THR A 404 -5.97 -7.88 15.82
N GLY A 405 -5.85 -8.26 14.55
CA GLY A 405 -6.93 -8.17 13.58
C GLY A 405 -8.15 -8.99 14.01
N PHE A 406 -7.93 -10.22 14.49
CA PHE A 406 -9.01 -11.08 14.99
C PHE A 406 -9.71 -10.52 16.23
N VAL A 407 -8.94 -10.00 17.20
CA VAL A 407 -9.47 -9.40 18.43
C VAL A 407 -10.32 -8.17 18.11
N LEU A 408 -9.82 -7.25 17.28
CA LEU A 408 -10.55 -6.04 16.90
C LEU A 408 -11.81 -6.34 16.07
N LYS A 409 -11.75 -7.35 15.19
CA LYS A 409 -12.91 -7.83 14.45
C LYS A 409 -14.02 -8.31 15.40
N LYS A 410 -13.67 -9.06 16.45
CA LYS A 410 -14.63 -9.61 17.40
C LYS A 410 -15.19 -8.56 18.37
N LEU A 411 -14.37 -7.60 18.80
CA LEU A 411 -14.71 -6.64 19.85
C LEU A 411 -15.30 -5.32 19.33
N VAL A 412 -14.83 -4.82 18.19
CA VAL A 412 -15.09 -3.43 17.76
C VAL A 412 -15.79 -3.37 16.41
N TYR A 413 -15.34 -4.16 15.44
CA TYR A 413 -15.79 -4.03 14.04
C TYR A 413 -16.53 -5.28 13.55
N THR A 414 -17.83 -5.35 13.84
CA THR A 414 -18.76 -6.40 13.37
C THR A 414 -19.42 -6.02 12.05
N GLY A 415 -19.58 -6.98 11.12
CA GLY A 415 -20.20 -6.77 9.81
C GLY A 415 -19.98 -7.94 8.83
N SER A 416 -20.79 -8.04 7.78
CA SER A 416 -20.62 -9.02 6.70
C SER A 416 -19.48 -8.61 5.76
N LEU A 417 -18.85 -9.61 5.11
CA LEU A 417 -17.87 -9.40 4.04
C LEU A 417 -18.63 -9.08 2.75
N THR A 418 -18.21 -8.05 2.01
CA THR A 418 -18.76 -7.76 0.68
C THR A 418 -18.20 -8.74 -0.36
N HIS A 419 -18.85 -8.88 -1.52
CA HIS A 419 -18.37 -9.81 -2.54
C HIS A 419 -17.03 -9.34 -3.12
N PHE A 420 -16.01 -10.19 -3.04
CA PHE A 420 -14.71 -9.92 -3.65
C PHE A 420 -14.78 -10.25 -5.14
N VAL A 421 -14.94 -9.22 -5.97
CA VAL A 421 -14.80 -9.30 -7.42
C VAL A 421 -13.57 -8.49 -7.81
N MET A 422 -12.56 -9.14 -8.39
CA MET A 422 -11.35 -8.49 -8.87
C MET A 422 -11.03 -8.98 -10.27
N GLU A 423 -10.98 -8.05 -11.22
CA GLU A 423 -10.43 -8.34 -12.54
C GLU A 423 -8.91 -8.30 -12.47
N LEU A 424 -8.27 -9.34 -13.01
CA LEU A 424 -6.83 -9.44 -13.09
C LEU A 424 -6.35 -8.73 -14.38
N PRO A 425 -5.71 -7.54 -14.30
CA PRO A 425 -5.25 -6.85 -15.51
C PRO A 425 -4.14 -7.68 -16.19
N PRO A 426 -3.95 -7.71 -17.51
CA PRO A 426 -2.85 -8.49 -18.11
C PRO A 426 -1.47 -8.03 -17.61
N TYR A 427 -0.46 -8.90 -17.61
CA TYR A 427 0.91 -8.49 -17.26
C TYR A 427 1.41 -7.47 -18.29
N ARG A 428 2.05 -6.40 -17.80
CA ARG A 428 2.62 -5.33 -18.64
C ARG A 428 3.96 -4.91 -18.07
N LEU A 429 4.92 -4.56 -18.91
CA LEU A 429 6.17 -3.98 -18.44
C LEU A 429 5.98 -2.47 -18.25
N PRO A 430 6.09 -1.95 -17.01
CA PRO A 430 5.97 -0.51 -16.78
C PRO A 430 7.16 0.24 -17.37
N THR A 431 6.93 1.46 -17.86
CA THR A 431 8.01 2.29 -18.39
C THR A 431 8.91 2.81 -17.26
N LEU A 432 10.24 2.80 -17.48
CA LEU A 432 11.21 3.27 -16.49
C LEU A 432 10.93 4.71 -16.02
N LYS A 433 10.49 5.57 -16.95
CA LYS A 433 10.12 6.96 -16.66
C LYS A 433 8.95 7.09 -15.67
N LEU A 434 7.96 6.20 -15.75
CA LEU A 434 6.85 6.16 -14.81
C LEU A 434 7.34 5.74 -13.41
N LEU A 435 8.13 4.67 -13.34
CA LEU A 435 8.67 4.15 -12.09
C LEU A 435 9.52 5.20 -11.37
N LEU A 436 10.44 5.87 -12.07
CA LEU A 436 11.29 6.92 -11.51
C LEU A 436 10.48 8.13 -11.03
N ARG A 437 9.44 8.53 -11.78
CA ARG A 437 8.59 9.66 -11.40
C ARG A 437 7.80 9.37 -10.12
N ILE A 438 7.22 8.18 -10.01
CA ILE A 438 6.47 7.77 -8.81
C ILE A 438 7.40 7.64 -7.61
N THR A 439 8.56 6.99 -7.81
CA THR A 439 9.60 6.88 -6.78
C THR A 439 10.01 8.26 -6.27
N TRP A 440 10.24 9.22 -7.16
CA TRP A 440 10.58 10.59 -6.78
C TRP A 440 9.49 11.28 -5.96
N VAL A 441 8.21 11.11 -6.32
CA VAL A 441 7.09 11.67 -5.55
C VAL A 441 7.08 11.13 -4.11
N HIS A 442 7.27 9.83 -3.93
CA HIS A 442 7.31 9.21 -2.61
C HIS A 442 8.54 9.60 -1.80
N VAL A 443 9.73 9.61 -2.42
CA VAL A 443 10.97 10.07 -1.78
C VAL A 443 10.84 11.53 -1.35
N LYS A 444 10.26 12.39 -2.20
CA LYS A 444 9.99 13.78 -1.85
C LYS A 444 9.03 13.90 -0.66
N ASP A 445 7.91 13.18 -0.65
CA ASP A 445 6.97 13.22 0.48
C ASP A 445 7.63 12.77 1.79
N PHE A 446 8.50 11.75 1.74
CA PHE A 446 9.32 11.30 2.86
C PHE A 446 10.26 12.42 3.35
N LEU A 447 11.04 13.03 2.46
CA LEU A 447 11.99 14.09 2.81
C LEU A 447 11.31 15.31 3.46
N TYR A 448 10.19 15.77 2.91
CA TYR A 448 9.51 16.95 3.45
C TYR A 448 8.79 16.67 4.78
N ARG A 449 8.18 15.48 4.94
CA ARG A 449 7.32 15.20 6.11
C ARG A 449 7.99 14.40 7.20
N ALA A 450 8.62 13.28 6.86
CA ALA A 450 9.35 12.48 7.82
C ALA A 450 10.67 13.17 8.17
N GLY A 451 11.37 13.74 7.17
CA GLY A 451 12.64 14.43 7.40
C GLY A 451 12.55 15.60 8.37
N THR A 452 11.52 16.46 8.25
CA THR A 452 11.32 17.59 9.16
C THR A 452 11.04 17.15 10.60
N LEU A 453 10.26 16.09 10.77
CA LEU A 453 9.95 15.53 12.08
C LEU A 453 11.18 14.85 12.71
N ILE A 454 11.93 14.07 11.92
CA ILE A 454 13.14 13.39 12.38
C ILE A 454 14.20 14.43 12.79
N LEU A 455 14.43 15.46 11.99
CA LEU A 455 15.36 16.54 12.33
C LEU A 455 14.96 17.27 13.61
N ALA A 456 13.69 17.64 13.74
CA ALA A 456 13.19 18.34 14.92
C ALA A 456 13.44 17.53 16.20
N VAL A 457 13.18 16.22 16.16
CA VAL A 457 13.38 15.39 17.33
C VAL A 457 14.87 15.00 17.53
N ALA A 458 15.69 14.90 16.48
CA ALA A 458 17.14 14.73 16.62
C ALA A 458 17.76 15.92 17.37
N VAL A 459 17.32 17.15 17.05
CA VAL A 459 17.68 18.36 17.80
C VAL A 459 17.23 18.26 19.26
N VAL A 460 16.01 17.78 19.53
CA VAL A 460 15.51 17.61 20.90
C VAL A 460 16.33 16.58 21.66
N VAL A 461 16.60 15.40 21.08
CA VAL A 461 17.38 14.34 21.72
C VAL A 461 18.81 14.79 22.01
N TRP A 462 19.47 15.42 21.03
CA TRP A 462 20.80 16.00 21.24
C TRP A 462 20.78 17.04 22.38
N SER A 463 19.76 17.90 22.42
CA SER A 463 19.61 18.88 23.50
C SER A 463 19.45 18.20 24.86
N LEU A 464 18.63 17.14 24.93
CA LEU A 464 18.42 16.41 26.18
C LEU A 464 19.69 15.70 26.69
N LEU A 465 20.57 15.29 25.79
CA LEU A 465 21.86 14.67 26.13
C LEU A 465 22.91 15.69 26.61
N HIS A 466 22.77 16.96 26.26
CA HIS A 466 23.74 18.03 26.58
C HIS A 466 23.23 19.07 27.60
N LEU A 467 22.02 18.88 28.15
CA LEU A 467 21.45 19.74 29.19
C LEU A 467 21.58 19.09 30.58
N PRO A 468 21.90 19.86 31.64
CA PRO A 468 22.22 21.30 31.65
C PRO A 468 23.56 21.65 30.96
N VAL A 469 23.66 22.86 30.41
CA VAL A 469 24.84 23.29 29.62
C VAL A 469 26.12 23.22 30.46
N GLY A 470 27.13 22.47 30.00
CA GLY A 470 28.40 22.26 30.72
C GLY A 470 28.56 20.88 31.38
N VAL A 471 27.60 19.98 31.19
CA VAL A 471 27.73 18.58 31.61
C VAL A 471 28.84 17.87 30.81
N SER A 472 29.85 17.35 31.52
CA SER A 472 30.96 16.59 30.94
C SER A 472 30.70 15.08 30.85
N LYS A 473 29.68 14.58 31.56
CA LYS A 473 29.29 13.16 31.57
C LYS A 473 27.82 12.99 31.21
N VAL A 474 27.54 12.12 30.22
CA VAL A 474 26.16 11.84 29.75
C VAL A 474 25.22 11.41 30.90
N GLU A 475 25.75 10.84 31.99
CA GLU A 475 25.04 10.41 33.20
C GLU A 475 24.24 11.51 33.94
N ASP A 476 24.69 12.76 33.84
CA ASP A 476 24.11 13.92 34.49
C ASP A 476 23.15 14.71 33.57
N SER A 477 22.92 14.19 32.36
CA SER A 477 22.03 14.79 31.37
C SER A 477 20.55 14.62 31.71
N VAL A 478 19.69 15.47 31.16
CA VAL A 478 18.23 15.32 31.25
C VAL A 478 17.78 13.99 30.63
N ALA A 479 18.41 13.55 29.53
CA ALA A 479 18.13 12.26 28.91
C ALA A 479 18.45 11.07 29.84
N ALA A 480 19.53 11.16 30.61
CA ALA A 480 19.85 10.15 31.63
C ALA A 480 18.84 10.16 32.78
N HIS A 481 18.36 11.34 33.19
CA HIS A 481 17.29 11.43 34.19
C HIS A 481 15.99 10.79 33.72
N ILE A 482 15.56 11.05 32.48
CA ILE A 482 14.38 10.42 31.90
C ILE A 482 14.55 8.89 31.83
N GLY A 483 15.72 8.40 31.40
CA GLY A 483 16.02 6.96 31.40
C GLY A 483 15.93 6.33 32.78
N LYS A 484 16.56 6.95 33.80
CA LYS A 484 16.49 6.50 35.20
C LYS A 484 15.05 6.46 35.73
N VAL A 485 14.18 7.39 35.31
CA VAL A 485 12.74 7.39 35.66
C VAL A 485 11.97 6.28 34.95
N LEU A 486 12.35 5.94 33.72
CA LEU A 486 11.74 4.83 32.96
C LEU A 486 12.23 3.45 33.41
N LEU A 487 13.40 3.37 34.05
CA LEU A 487 14.03 2.11 34.45
C LEU A 487 13.11 1.16 35.23
N PRO A 488 12.35 1.58 36.26
CA PRO A 488 11.47 0.67 37.00
C PRO A 488 10.38 0.02 36.15
N ILE A 489 9.99 0.66 35.04
CA ILE A 489 9.00 0.10 34.09
C ILE A 489 9.63 -1.06 33.32
N PHE A 490 10.90 -0.97 32.96
CA PHE A 490 11.60 -1.97 32.13
C PHE A 490 12.37 -3.02 32.93
N GLU A 491 12.60 -2.78 34.23
CA GLU A 491 13.26 -3.73 35.14
C GLU A 491 12.63 -5.14 35.14
N PRO A 492 11.28 -5.32 35.09
CA PRO A 492 10.67 -6.64 34.99
C PRO A 492 11.03 -7.43 33.72
N MET A 493 11.61 -6.77 32.70
CA MET A 493 12.12 -7.38 31.47
C MET A 493 13.61 -7.73 31.53
N GLY A 494 14.26 -7.56 32.69
CA GLY A 494 15.71 -7.78 32.88
C GLY A 494 16.59 -6.56 32.56
N ILE A 495 15.99 -5.41 32.26
CA ILE A 495 16.74 -4.20 31.93
C ILE A 495 17.09 -3.44 33.22
N HIS A 496 18.36 -3.54 33.63
CA HIS A 496 18.87 -2.90 34.86
C HIS A 496 19.73 -1.67 34.61
N ASP A 497 20.13 -1.40 33.37
CA ASP A 497 20.95 -0.24 33.01
C ASP A 497 20.09 0.87 32.39
N TRP A 498 20.16 2.06 32.99
CA TRP A 498 19.44 3.25 32.55
C TRP A 498 19.82 3.67 31.13
N ARG A 499 21.05 3.37 30.67
CA ARG A 499 21.56 3.70 29.32
C ARG A 499 20.71 3.04 28.24
N ILE A 500 20.22 1.82 28.48
CA ILE A 500 19.32 1.08 27.57
C ILE A 500 17.95 1.76 27.51
N THR A 501 17.42 2.19 28.66
CA THR A 501 16.13 2.90 28.69
C THR A 501 16.21 4.29 28.09
N THR A 502 17.35 4.99 28.22
CA THR A 502 17.58 6.27 27.55
C THR A 502 17.67 6.10 26.03
N SER A 503 18.30 5.02 25.52
CA SER A 503 18.38 4.78 24.08
C SER A 503 17.03 4.46 23.44
N LEU A 504 16.00 4.06 24.21
CA LEU A 504 14.65 3.83 23.70
C LEU A 504 13.93 5.13 23.26
N ILE A 505 14.34 6.29 23.80
CA ILE A 505 13.74 7.59 23.47
C ILE A 505 13.93 7.91 21.98
N PRO A 506 15.17 7.97 21.44
CA PRO A 506 15.37 8.14 20.00
C PRO A 506 14.91 6.91 19.21
N ALA A 507 14.92 5.71 19.80
CA ALA A 507 14.43 4.50 19.12
C ALA A 507 12.93 4.54 18.76
N PHE A 508 12.11 5.29 19.52
CA PHE A 508 10.71 5.51 19.17
C PHE A 508 10.55 6.31 17.86
N MET A 509 11.52 7.15 17.54
CA MET A 509 11.52 7.93 16.31
C MET A 509 11.85 7.05 15.10
N ALA A 510 12.96 6.32 15.20
CA ALA A 510 13.49 5.41 14.20
C ALA A 510 14.28 4.31 14.93
N ARG A 511 14.00 3.05 14.62
CA ARG A 511 14.39 1.91 15.45
C ARG A 511 15.89 1.66 15.43
N GLU A 512 16.49 1.82 14.27
CA GLU A 512 17.90 1.73 13.97
C GLU A 512 18.74 2.77 14.74
N VAL A 513 18.16 3.91 15.13
CA VAL A 513 18.83 4.94 15.95
C VAL A 513 19.19 4.39 17.33
N VAL A 514 18.54 3.33 17.78
CA VAL A 514 18.85 2.74 19.08
C VAL A 514 20.33 2.37 19.19
N LEU A 515 20.94 1.82 18.12
CA LEU A 515 22.34 1.40 18.13
C LEU A 515 23.29 2.60 18.12
N GLY A 516 23.02 3.60 17.28
CA GLY A 516 23.79 4.86 17.26
C GLY A 516 23.69 5.60 18.59
N SER A 517 22.49 5.70 19.17
CA SER A 517 22.28 6.29 20.48
C SER A 517 22.99 5.51 21.58
N MET A 518 23.01 4.18 21.52
CA MET A 518 23.79 3.37 22.45
C MET A 518 25.29 3.65 22.30
N ALA A 519 25.82 3.72 21.08
CA ALA A 519 27.23 4.07 20.84
C ALA A 519 27.61 5.41 21.51
N THR A 520 26.78 6.45 21.33
CA THR A 520 26.99 7.75 21.97
C THR A 520 26.87 7.68 23.50
N ILE A 521 25.85 7.02 24.04
CA ILE A 521 25.59 6.98 25.50
C ILE A 521 26.63 6.15 26.24
N TYR A 522 27.10 5.04 25.64
CA TYR A 522 28.18 4.23 26.19
C TYR A 522 29.55 4.90 26.03
N ALA A 523 29.60 6.12 25.47
CA ALA A 523 30.81 6.88 25.22
C ALA A 523 31.86 6.03 24.48
N VAL A 524 31.40 5.31 23.44
CA VAL A 524 32.33 4.75 22.47
C VAL A 524 32.97 5.96 21.78
N GLU A 525 34.18 6.31 22.21
CA GLU A 525 34.96 7.37 21.58
C GLU A 525 35.23 6.96 20.13
N GLU A 526 34.48 7.53 19.19
CA GLU A 526 34.98 7.69 17.84
C GLU A 526 36.06 8.78 17.91
N GLU A 527 37.30 8.43 17.59
CA GLU A 527 38.37 9.41 17.42
C GLU A 527 37.85 10.53 16.51
N SER A 528 37.64 11.73 17.06
CA SER A 528 37.28 12.89 16.28
C SER A 528 38.44 13.22 15.37
N ARG A 529 38.41 12.69 14.13
CA ARG A 529 39.41 13.01 13.12
C ARG A 529 39.37 14.51 12.88
N GLU A 530 40.45 15.19 13.23
CA GLU A 530 40.66 16.56 12.78
C GLU A 530 40.82 16.54 11.26
N LEU A 531 39.97 17.29 10.57
CA LEU A 531 40.05 17.44 9.13
C LEU A 531 41.28 18.29 8.79
N GLU A 532 42.43 17.65 8.52
CA GLU A 532 43.67 18.33 8.14
C GLU A 532 43.55 19.08 6.79
N ASP A 533 43.05 18.40 5.75
CA ASP A 533 42.82 18.97 4.41
C ASP A 533 41.41 18.65 3.86
N PRO A 534 40.52 19.65 3.70
CA PRO A 534 39.19 19.47 3.14
C PRO A 534 39.18 18.96 1.69
N TRP A 535 40.18 19.32 0.88
CA TRP A 535 40.19 18.92 -0.54
C TRP A 535 40.51 17.44 -0.69
N LYS A 536 41.51 16.96 0.06
CA LYS A 536 41.85 15.54 0.11
C LYS A 536 40.70 14.69 0.67
N ALA A 537 40.04 15.16 1.73
CA ALA A 537 38.88 14.47 2.28
C ALA A 537 37.71 14.41 1.28
N LEU A 538 37.48 15.46 0.48
CA LEU A 538 36.47 15.44 -0.57
C LEU A 538 36.82 14.45 -1.69
N GLU A 539 38.10 14.34 -2.06
CA GLU A 539 38.58 13.36 -3.03
C GLU A 539 38.37 11.91 -2.53
N GLU A 540 38.69 11.64 -1.26
CA GLU A 540 38.41 10.36 -0.60
C GLU A 540 36.92 10.00 -0.65
N GLN A 541 36.03 10.98 -0.44
CA GLN A 541 34.59 10.78 -0.56
C GLN A 541 34.14 10.53 -2.01
N GLY A 542 34.80 11.13 -3.00
CA GLY A 542 34.54 10.87 -4.43
C GLY A 542 34.92 9.45 -4.83
N VAL A 543 36.07 8.95 -4.35
CA VAL A 543 36.50 7.56 -4.53
C VAL A 543 35.55 6.60 -3.82
N ALA A 544 35.13 6.94 -2.59
CA ALA A 544 34.16 6.15 -1.84
C ALA A 544 32.82 6.04 -2.59
N LEU A 545 32.33 7.11 -3.21
CA LEU A 545 31.11 7.07 -4.02
C LEU A 545 31.25 6.14 -5.24
N LEU A 546 32.38 6.20 -5.95
CA LEU A 546 32.65 5.29 -7.07
C LEU A 546 32.72 3.83 -6.60
N SER A 547 33.32 3.59 -5.43
CA SER A 547 33.36 2.27 -4.81
C SER A 547 31.96 1.77 -4.47
N ALA A 548 31.07 2.64 -3.98
CA ALA A 548 29.68 2.31 -3.68
C ALA A 548 28.91 1.85 -4.93
N PHE A 549 29.08 2.53 -6.07
CA PHE A 549 28.49 2.07 -7.34
C PHE A 549 29.00 0.69 -7.77
N LYS A 550 30.31 0.45 -7.64
CA LYS A 550 30.93 -0.84 -7.98
C LYS A 550 30.46 -1.96 -7.05
N GLU A 551 30.35 -1.68 -5.77
CA GLU A 551 29.85 -2.61 -4.77
C GLU A 551 28.37 -2.92 -4.96
N ALA A 552 27.52 -1.92 -5.22
CA ALA A 552 26.10 -2.13 -5.51
C ALA A 552 25.91 -3.09 -6.70
N GLY A 553 26.67 -2.89 -7.78
CA GLY A 553 26.67 -3.79 -8.94
C GLY A 553 27.15 -5.21 -8.60
N ARG A 554 28.20 -5.35 -7.79
CA ARG A 554 28.73 -6.65 -7.35
C ARG A 554 27.77 -7.38 -6.41
N ASN A 555 27.14 -6.66 -5.48
CA ASN A 555 26.19 -7.21 -4.51
C ASN A 555 24.98 -7.81 -5.23
N LEU A 556 24.47 -7.12 -6.26
CA LEU A 556 23.33 -7.59 -7.05
C LEU A 556 23.58 -8.97 -7.70
N LEU A 557 24.82 -9.25 -8.11
CA LEU A 557 25.24 -10.50 -8.73
C LEU A 557 25.47 -11.65 -7.71
N SER A 558 25.64 -11.33 -6.42
CA SER A 558 25.86 -12.34 -5.39
C SER A 558 24.55 -13.06 -5.02
N PRO A 559 24.52 -14.39 -4.84
CA PRO A 559 23.28 -15.13 -4.56
C PRO A 559 22.79 -14.98 -3.11
N VAL A 560 23.69 -14.65 -2.18
CA VAL A 560 23.39 -14.51 -0.74
C VAL A 560 23.21 -13.03 -0.40
N PRO A 561 22.15 -12.63 0.34
CA PRO A 561 22.00 -11.24 0.77
C PRO A 561 23.12 -10.87 1.73
N LYS A 562 23.91 -9.86 1.38
CA LYS A 562 25.03 -9.38 2.22
C LYS A 562 24.58 -8.79 3.56
N VAL A 563 23.30 -8.46 3.70
CA VAL A 563 22.69 -8.02 4.97
C VAL A 563 22.89 -9.04 6.09
N PHE A 564 23.05 -10.33 5.78
CA PHE A 564 23.35 -11.36 6.77
C PHE A 564 24.86 -11.57 7.00
N GLU A 565 25.72 -11.00 6.15
CA GLU A 565 27.17 -10.97 6.32
C GLU A 565 27.62 -9.66 6.98
N VAL A 566 27.04 -9.28 8.12
CA VAL A 566 27.57 -8.16 8.91
C VAL A 566 28.88 -8.62 9.58
N LYS A 567 30.01 -8.35 8.92
CA LYS A 567 31.34 -8.43 9.53
C LYS A 567 31.58 -7.18 10.37
N GLU A 568 31.08 -7.16 11.59
CA GLU A 568 31.58 -6.27 12.65
C GLU A 568 32.20 -7.12 13.77
N GLU A 569 33.32 -7.79 13.49
CA GLU A 569 34.00 -8.61 14.50
C GLU A 569 34.59 -7.78 15.66
N HIS A 570 34.74 -6.45 15.53
CA HIS A 570 35.33 -5.59 16.57
C HIS A 570 34.69 -4.19 16.67
N SER A 571 33.40 -4.10 16.98
CA SER A 571 32.80 -2.82 17.40
C SER A 571 32.92 -2.64 18.93
N PRO A 572 33.47 -1.53 19.45
CA PRO A 572 33.52 -1.25 20.90
C PRO A 572 32.13 -1.27 21.55
N LEU A 573 31.08 -0.97 20.79
CA LEU A 573 29.69 -1.07 21.23
C LEU A 573 29.29 -2.51 21.59
N ARG A 574 29.73 -3.51 20.81
CA ARG A 574 29.44 -4.93 21.11
C ARG A 574 30.00 -5.32 22.47
N GLN A 575 31.21 -4.87 22.80
CA GLN A 575 31.82 -5.10 24.11
C GLN A 575 31.06 -4.40 25.23
N ALA A 576 30.71 -3.12 25.05
CA ALA A 576 29.95 -2.36 26.03
C ALA A 576 28.58 -3.01 26.33
N VAL A 577 27.84 -3.40 25.29
CA VAL A 577 26.53 -4.04 25.40
C VAL A 577 26.62 -5.44 26.04
N SER A 578 27.63 -6.24 25.67
CA SER A 578 27.82 -7.60 26.22
C SER A 578 28.09 -7.65 27.73
N ARG A 579 28.58 -6.54 28.32
CA ARG A 579 28.82 -6.43 29.77
C ARG A 579 27.55 -6.13 30.57
N VAL A 580 26.52 -5.62 29.90
CA VAL A 580 25.34 -5.03 30.55
C VAL A 580 24.07 -5.83 30.28
N MET A 581 24.01 -6.54 29.15
CA MET A 581 22.89 -7.42 28.81
C MET A 581 23.30 -8.89 28.80
N ASP A 582 22.39 -9.74 29.26
CA ASP A 582 22.43 -11.19 29.09
C ASP A 582 21.47 -11.63 27.95
N PRO A 583 21.59 -12.87 27.42
CA PRO A 583 20.74 -13.33 26.33
C PRO A 583 19.22 -13.22 26.59
N PRO A 584 18.68 -13.53 27.78
CA PRO A 584 17.27 -13.33 28.11
C PRO A 584 16.82 -11.87 27.96
N THR A 585 17.59 -10.93 28.49
CA THR A 585 17.29 -9.48 28.39
C THR A 585 17.37 -9.02 26.94
N ALA A 586 18.37 -9.47 26.19
CA ALA A 586 18.51 -9.15 24.77
C ALA A 586 17.30 -9.63 23.96
N LEU A 587 16.79 -10.84 24.22
CA LEU A 587 15.59 -11.35 23.55
C LEU A 587 14.33 -10.55 23.94
N ALA A 588 14.14 -10.29 25.23
CA ALA A 588 13.02 -9.48 25.72
C ALA A 588 13.03 -8.07 25.11
N PHE A 589 14.20 -7.46 24.98
CA PHE A 589 14.39 -6.17 24.32
C PHE A 589 14.04 -6.22 22.83
N MET A 590 14.52 -7.23 22.09
CA MET A 590 14.17 -7.42 20.68
C MET A 590 12.65 -7.62 20.48
N VAL A 591 12.00 -8.39 21.34
CA VAL A 591 10.55 -8.60 21.31
C VAL A 591 9.81 -7.29 21.56
N PHE A 592 10.25 -6.50 22.54
CA PHE A 592 9.66 -5.19 22.80
C PHE A 592 9.80 -4.27 21.59
N MET A 593 10.98 -4.22 20.99
CA MET A 593 11.26 -3.41 19.79
C MET A 593 10.46 -3.86 18.55
N LEU A 594 10.14 -5.16 18.47
CA LEU A 594 9.28 -5.72 17.42
C LEU A 594 7.82 -5.28 17.59
N LEU A 595 7.26 -5.41 18.79
CA LEU A 595 5.82 -5.25 19.00
C LEU A 595 5.41 -3.82 19.31
N TYR A 596 6.33 -3.02 19.84
CA TYR A 596 6.08 -1.61 20.11
C TYR A 596 5.98 -0.82 18.79
N MET A 597 5.15 0.23 18.79
CA MET A 597 4.81 1.04 17.63
C MET A 597 6.02 1.38 16.75
N SER A 598 6.05 0.91 15.50
CA SER A 598 7.27 0.82 14.67
C SER A 598 8.12 2.07 14.61
N CYS A 599 7.54 3.23 14.33
CA CYS A 599 8.28 4.50 14.31
C CYS A 599 7.30 5.69 14.40
N LEU A 600 7.84 6.88 14.70
CA LEU A 600 7.06 8.11 14.78
C LEU A 600 6.41 8.49 13.44
N GLY A 601 7.06 8.15 12.32
CA GLY A 601 6.48 8.29 10.98
C GLY A 601 5.19 7.48 10.82
N THR A 602 5.21 6.22 11.26
CA THR A 602 4.02 5.36 11.24
C THR A 602 2.91 5.93 12.12
N PHE A 603 3.25 6.43 13.31
CA PHE A 603 2.27 7.03 14.23
C PHE A 603 1.61 8.27 13.62
N SER A 604 2.40 9.15 13.00
CA SER A 604 1.92 10.38 12.38
C SER A 604 0.93 10.10 11.24
N VAL A 605 1.23 9.11 10.40
CA VAL A 605 0.31 8.74 9.31
C VAL A 605 -0.90 7.96 9.85
N LEU A 606 -0.72 7.08 10.85
CA LEU A 606 -1.82 6.38 11.50
C LEU A 606 -2.82 7.37 12.13
N LYS A 607 -2.32 8.40 12.81
CA LYS A 607 -3.13 9.51 13.36
C LYS A 607 -3.92 10.24 12.28
N ARG A 608 -3.35 10.39 11.09
CA ARG A 608 -4.03 11.01 9.95
C ARG A 608 -5.13 10.13 9.35
N GLU A 609 -4.87 8.83 9.20
CA GLU A 609 -5.79 7.90 8.53
C GLU A 609 -6.91 7.37 9.43
N ALA A 610 -6.64 7.17 10.73
CA ALA A 610 -7.59 6.61 11.69
C ALA A 610 -8.06 7.61 12.77
N GLY A 611 -7.46 8.80 12.82
CA GLY A 611 -7.73 9.82 13.83
C GLY A 611 -6.85 9.70 15.08
N GLY A 612 -6.67 10.82 15.79
CA GLY A 612 -5.75 10.91 16.94
C GLY A 612 -6.12 10.03 18.13
N ARG A 613 -7.42 9.85 18.40
CA ARG A 613 -7.88 8.97 19.49
C ARG A 613 -7.48 7.51 19.24
N PHE A 614 -7.69 7.03 18.02
CA PHE A 614 -7.30 5.67 17.64
C PHE A 614 -5.78 5.48 17.70
N ALA A 615 -5.01 6.41 17.15
CA ALA A 615 -3.55 6.31 17.16
C ALA A 615 -2.97 6.31 18.59
N LEU A 616 -3.51 7.11 19.51
CA LEU A 616 -3.08 7.12 20.92
C LEU A 616 -3.47 5.83 21.66
N LEU A 617 -4.70 5.34 21.45
CA LEU A 617 -5.13 4.06 22.02
C LEU A 617 -4.28 2.91 21.49
N PHE A 618 -3.96 2.92 20.20
CA PHE A 618 -3.11 1.91 19.58
C PHE A 618 -1.65 1.99 20.08
N LEU A 619 -1.13 3.20 20.31
CA LEU A 619 0.20 3.38 20.91
C LEU A 619 0.27 2.76 22.31
N ALA A 620 -0.74 3.00 23.15
CA ALA A 620 -0.84 2.40 24.48
C ALA A 620 -0.99 0.87 24.39
N TYR A 621 -1.86 0.38 23.49
CA TYR A 621 -2.08 -1.05 23.25
C TYR A 621 -0.80 -1.77 22.82
N SER A 622 -0.10 -1.25 21.80
CA SER A 622 1.15 -1.84 21.29
C SER A 622 2.25 -1.80 22.34
N PHE A 623 2.35 -0.73 23.15
CA PHE A 623 3.28 -0.66 24.27
C PHE A 623 2.99 -1.75 25.32
N LEU A 624 1.73 -1.89 25.75
CA LEU A 624 1.34 -2.89 26.76
C LEU A 624 1.61 -4.31 26.28
N ILE A 625 1.26 -4.64 25.03
CA ILE A 625 1.55 -5.96 24.47
C ILE A 625 3.05 -6.22 24.37
N ALA A 626 3.82 -5.24 23.88
CA ALA A 626 5.27 -5.35 23.76
C ALA A 626 5.92 -5.58 25.13
N TRP A 627 5.47 -4.83 26.14
CA TRP A 627 5.96 -4.93 27.51
C TRP A 627 5.60 -6.29 28.13
N MET A 628 4.33 -6.71 28.06
CA MET A 628 3.89 -8.01 28.58
C MET A 628 4.62 -9.18 27.89
N ALA A 629 4.81 -9.13 26.57
CA ALA A 629 5.52 -10.16 25.83
C ALA A 629 6.99 -10.23 26.22
N GLY A 630 7.66 -9.07 26.37
CA GLY A 630 9.06 -9.01 26.81
C GLY A 630 9.25 -9.52 28.25
N VAL A 631 8.40 -9.10 29.18
CA VAL A 631 8.41 -9.60 30.57
C VAL A 631 8.17 -11.11 30.59
N GLY A 632 7.17 -11.59 29.85
CA GLY A 632 6.84 -13.00 29.75
C GLY A 632 8.03 -13.83 29.26
N ILE A 633 8.71 -13.38 28.21
CA ILE A 633 9.88 -14.07 27.66
C ILE A 633 11.05 -14.09 28.64
N TYR A 634 11.36 -12.95 29.27
CA TYR A 634 12.44 -12.89 30.26
C TYR A 634 12.18 -13.82 31.45
N ARG A 635 10.95 -13.84 31.97
CA ARG A 635 10.53 -14.71 33.08
C ARG A 635 10.53 -16.19 32.70
N LEU A 636 9.99 -16.53 31.52
CA LEU A 636 10.00 -17.92 31.04
C LEU A 636 11.42 -18.44 30.83
N TRP A 637 12.30 -17.63 30.25
CA TRP A 637 13.68 -18.02 30.02
C TRP A 637 14.44 -18.18 31.34
N SER A 638 14.29 -17.25 32.29
CA SER A 638 14.93 -17.36 33.60
C SER A 638 14.46 -18.58 34.40
N ILE A 639 13.20 -19.00 34.24
CA ILE A 639 12.70 -20.27 34.81
C ILE A 639 13.32 -21.48 34.11
N LEU A 640 13.47 -21.45 32.78
CA LEU A 640 14.10 -22.53 32.03
C LEU A 640 15.60 -22.69 32.33
N LEU A 641 16.28 -21.61 32.75
CA LEU A 641 17.68 -21.65 33.18
C LEU A 641 17.85 -22.16 34.62
N SER A 642 16.80 -22.11 35.44
CA SER A 642 16.81 -22.60 36.82
C SER A 642 16.33 -24.04 36.98
N LEU A 643 15.74 -24.62 35.93
CA LEU A 643 15.43 -26.04 35.74
C LEU A 643 16.64 -26.77 35.15
#